data_AF-A0A764AMX9-F1
#
_entry.id   AF-A0A764AMX9-F1
#
_cell.length_a   1.000
_cell.length_b   1.000
_cell.length_c   1.000
_cell.angle_alpha   90.00
_cell.angle_beta   90.00
_cell.angle_gamma   90.00
#
_symmetry.space_group_name_H-M   'P 1'
#
loop_
_entity.id
_entity.type
_entity.pdbx_description
1 polymer ?
#
loop_
_entity_poly.entity_id
_entity_poly.type
_entity_poly.pdbx_seq_one_letter_code
_entity_poly.pdbx_strand_id
1 'polypeptide(L)'
;GRGIKGLIGHTQPRRLAARTVANRIAEELQTEPGGCIGYKVRFSDHVSSNTMVKLMTDGILLAEIQQDRLLMQYDTIIIDEAHERSLNIDFLLGYLKELLPRRPDLKVIITSATIDPERFSRHFNNAPIIEVSGRTYLVEVRYRPIVEEADDTERDQLQAIFDAVDELGRESPGDILIFMSGEREIRDTADALNKLNLRHTEVLPLYARLSNSEQNRVFQSHSGRRIVLATNVAETSLTVPGIKYVIDPGTARISRYSYRTKVQRLPIEPISQASANQRKGRCGRVSEGICIRLYSEDDFLSRPEFTDPEILRTNLASVILQMTALGLGDIAAFPFVEAPDKRNIQDGVRLLEELGAITADEQQTAYKLTPLGRQLSQLPVDPRLARMVLEAQKHGCVREAMIITSALSIQDPRERPVDKQQASDEKHRRFHDKESDFLAFVNLWNYLGEQQKALSSNQFRRLCRTDYLNYLRVREWQDIYTQLRQVVKELGIPVNSEPAEYREIHVALLTGLLSHIGMKDADKQEYTGARNARFSIFPGSGLFKKPPKWTMVAELVETSRLWGRIAARIEPEWVEPVAQHLIKRSYSEPHWERAQGAVMATEKVTVYGLPIVAARKVNYSQIDPALCRELFIRHALVEGDWQTRHAFFRENLKLRAEVEELEHKSRRRDILVDDDTLFEFYDQRISHDVISARHFDSWWKKISRETPDLLNFEKSMLIKEGAEKISKLDYPNFWHQGNLKLRLSYQFEPGADADGVTVHIPLPLLNQVDESGFEWQIPGLRRELVIALIKSLPKPVRRNFVPAPNYAEAFLGRVTPLELPLLDALERELRRMTGVTVDREDWHWDQVPEHLKITFRVVNDKNKKLQEGRSLAELKNALKGKVQETLSAVADDGIEQSGLHIWSFGELPESYEQKRGNYKVKAWPALVDERDSVAIKLFDNPLEQQQAMWCGLRRLLLLNIPSPIKYLHEKLPNKAKLGLYFNPYGKVLELIDDCIACGVDKLIDANGGPVWSEAGFTALHEKVRAELNDTVVDIAKQVERILTTVFNINKRLKGRVDMSMALGLSDIKAQMSGLVYRGFVTGNGFKRLGDTLRYLQAIEKRLEKLAVDPHRDRAQMLKVESVQQAWQQWINKLPPARREDDDVKEIRWMIEELRVSYFAQQLGTPYPISDKRILQAMDQITA
;
A
#
# COMPACT_ATOMS: atom_id res chain seq x y z
N GLY A 1 33.00 -60.22 2.70
CA GLY A 1 32.49 -59.16 1.81
C GLY A 1 32.11 -57.94 2.64
N ARG A 2 31.64 -56.87 1.99
CA ARG A 2 30.93 -55.76 2.66
C ARG A 2 29.62 -56.28 3.27
N GLY A 3 29.08 -55.61 4.29
CA GLY A 3 27.89 -56.05 5.02
C GLY A 3 28.15 -56.96 6.22
N ILE A 4 29.42 -57.30 6.50
CA ILE A 4 29.82 -58.23 7.60
C ILE A 4 30.42 -57.48 8.79
N LYS A 5 31.27 -56.47 8.54
CA LYS A 5 31.90 -55.65 9.61
C LYS A 5 31.05 -54.42 9.98
N GLY A 6 30.12 -54.06 9.11
CA GLY A 6 29.09 -53.04 9.25
C GLY A 6 28.05 -53.28 8.17
N LEU A 7 26.88 -52.65 8.28
CA LEU A 7 25.78 -52.82 7.32
C LEU A 7 26.10 -52.15 5.98
N ILE A 8 25.50 -52.66 4.90
CA ILE A 8 25.32 -51.91 3.66
C ILE A 8 24.03 -51.11 3.79
N GLY A 9 24.13 -49.80 3.88
CA GLY A 9 22.97 -48.91 3.86
C GLY A 9 22.62 -48.54 2.43
N HIS A 10 21.41 -48.85 1.97
CA HIS A 10 20.95 -48.51 0.61
C HIS A 10 19.76 -47.55 0.71
N THR A 11 19.99 -46.28 0.36
CA THR A 11 18.97 -45.25 0.47
C THR A 11 18.12 -45.17 -0.80
N GLN A 12 16.85 -44.82 -0.60
CA GLN A 12 15.85 -44.65 -1.64
C GLN A 12 15.04 -43.38 -1.35
N PRO A 13 14.64 -42.60 -2.37
CA PRO A 13 13.87 -41.37 -2.14
C PRO A 13 12.45 -41.64 -1.62
N ARG A 14 11.89 -42.82 -1.90
CA ARG A 14 10.48 -43.14 -1.62
C ARG A 14 10.33 -44.39 -0.76
N ARG A 15 9.39 -44.35 0.20
CA ARG A 15 9.09 -45.49 1.10
C ARG A 15 8.68 -46.75 0.33
N LEU A 16 7.89 -46.58 -0.74
CA LEU A 16 7.45 -47.71 -1.57
C LEU A 16 8.63 -48.35 -2.31
N ALA A 17 9.55 -47.55 -2.86
CA ALA A 17 10.75 -48.05 -3.53
C ALA A 17 11.63 -48.85 -2.56
N ALA A 18 11.95 -48.31 -1.38
CA ALA A 18 12.72 -49.01 -0.35
C ALA A 18 12.12 -50.38 0.01
N ARG A 19 10.80 -50.47 0.16
CA ARG A 19 10.11 -51.73 0.47
C ARG A 19 10.12 -52.72 -0.71
N THR A 20 9.78 -52.25 -1.90
CA THR A 20 9.69 -53.10 -3.09
C THR A 20 11.07 -53.65 -3.47
N VAL A 21 12.11 -52.81 -3.44
CA VAL A 21 13.49 -53.24 -3.72
C VAL A 21 13.98 -54.21 -2.65
N ALA A 22 13.66 -53.98 -1.37
CA ALA A 22 14.05 -54.90 -0.29
C ALA A 22 13.41 -56.27 -0.47
N ASN A 23 12.11 -56.30 -0.73
CA ASN A 23 11.39 -57.55 -0.98
C ASN A 23 11.91 -58.25 -2.23
N ARG A 24 12.26 -57.49 -3.28
CA ARG A 24 12.79 -58.06 -4.52
C ARG A 24 14.16 -58.69 -4.33
N ILE A 25 15.08 -58.00 -3.65
CA ILE A 25 16.41 -58.55 -3.34
C ILE A 25 16.27 -59.76 -2.41
N ALA A 26 15.34 -59.72 -1.45
CA ALA A 26 15.07 -60.87 -0.57
C ALA A 26 14.56 -62.09 -1.37
N GLU A 27 13.64 -61.88 -2.31
CA GLU A 27 13.14 -62.91 -3.23
C GLU A 27 14.25 -63.49 -4.10
N GLU A 28 15.09 -62.65 -4.70
CA GLU A 28 16.23 -63.07 -5.55
C GLU A 28 17.29 -63.85 -4.77
N LEU A 29 17.48 -63.52 -3.48
CA LEU A 29 18.37 -64.22 -2.57
C LEU A 29 17.71 -65.39 -1.83
N GLN A 30 16.44 -65.70 -2.13
CA GLN A 30 15.67 -66.77 -1.48
C GLN A 30 15.66 -66.65 0.05
N THR A 31 15.54 -65.43 0.56
CA THR A 31 15.46 -65.12 1.99
C THR A 31 14.16 -64.38 2.32
N GLU A 32 13.79 -64.34 3.60
CA GLU A 32 12.65 -63.54 4.04
C GLU A 32 13.08 -62.09 4.34
N PRO A 33 12.25 -61.08 4.00
CA PRO A 33 12.46 -59.71 4.43
C PRO A 33 12.58 -59.61 5.95
N GLY A 34 13.64 -58.97 6.45
CA GLY A 34 14.01 -58.92 7.87
C GLY A 34 15.09 -59.93 8.27
N GLY A 35 15.44 -60.88 7.40
CA GLY A 35 16.62 -61.73 7.48
C GLY A 35 17.89 -60.98 7.10
N CYS A 36 18.64 -61.49 6.11
CA CYS A 36 19.87 -60.83 5.65
C CYS A 36 19.61 -59.53 4.86
N ILE A 37 18.40 -59.37 4.30
CA ILE A 37 17.91 -58.14 3.69
C ILE A 37 16.80 -57.57 4.57
N GLY A 38 17.01 -56.35 5.07
CA GLY A 38 16.04 -55.64 5.88
C GLY A 38 15.69 -54.30 5.27
N TYR A 39 14.61 -53.70 5.74
CA TYR A 39 14.30 -52.32 5.40
C TYR A 39 13.85 -51.51 6.61
N LYS A 40 14.16 -50.21 6.59
CA LYS A 40 13.73 -49.24 7.58
C LYS A 40 13.21 -47.99 6.89
N VAL A 41 11.91 -47.78 6.96
CA VAL A 41 11.23 -46.58 6.45
C VAL A 41 10.47 -45.92 7.59
N ARG A 42 10.00 -44.68 7.40
CA ARG A 42 9.19 -44.01 8.42
C ARG A 42 8.00 -44.90 8.80
N PHE A 43 7.87 -45.22 10.11
CA PHE A 43 6.83 -46.05 10.73
C PHE A 43 6.89 -47.57 10.48
N SER A 44 7.92 -48.09 9.80
CA SER A 44 8.08 -49.53 9.59
C SER A 44 9.56 -49.91 9.62
N ASP A 45 9.92 -50.76 10.57
CA ASP A 45 11.28 -51.25 10.78
C ASP A 45 11.26 -52.78 10.72
N HIS A 46 11.93 -53.33 9.71
CA HIS A 46 12.10 -54.76 9.46
C HIS A 46 13.60 -55.04 9.33
N VAL A 47 14.36 -54.64 10.34
CA VAL A 47 15.79 -54.91 10.47
C VAL A 47 16.01 -55.80 11.70
N SER A 48 16.90 -56.79 11.58
CA SER A 48 17.30 -57.68 12.67
C SER A 48 18.81 -57.66 12.87
N SER A 49 19.32 -58.35 13.89
CA SER A 49 20.76 -58.53 14.09
C SER A 49 21.46 -59.28 12.95
N ASN A 50 20.69 -59.99 12.11
CA ASN A 50 21.20 -60.78 10.99
C ASN A 50 21.18 -60.01 9.66
N THR A 51 20.61 -58.81 9.65
CA THR A 51 20.55 -57.98 8.45
C THR A 51 21.96 -57.56 8.04
N MET A 52 22.27 -57.69 6.76
CA MET A 52 23.54 -57.25 6.15
C MET A 52 23.31 -56.07 5.21
N VAL A 53 22.19 -56.06 4.48
CA VAL A 53 21.77 -54.93 3.63
C VAL A 53 20.50 -54.32 4.21
N LYS A 54 20.58 -53.05 4.55
CA LYS A 54 19.47 -52.27 5.08
C LYS A 54 19.02 -51.25 4.05
N LEU A 55 17.87 -51.49 3.44
CA LEU A 55 17.23 -50.51 2.58
C LEU A 55 16.49 -49.50 3.42
N MET A 56 16.66 -48.22 3.13
CA MET A 56 16.02 -47.17 3.91
C MET A 56 15.66 -45.98 3.07
N THR A 57 14.82 -45.09 3.59
CA THR A 57 14.65 -43.78 2.94
C THR A 57 15.80 -42.85 3.30
N ASP A 58 16.11 -41.89 2.42
CA ASP A 58 17.18 -40.90 2.67
C ASP A 58 17.01 -40.20 4.04
N GLY A 59 15.78 -39.86 4.41
CA GLY A 59 15.46 -39.24 5.70
C GLY A 59 15.73 -40.12 6.92
N ILE A 60 15.76 -41.45 6.78
CA ILE A 60 16.12 -42.36 7.87
C ILE A 60 17.63 -42.33 8.10
N LEU A 61 18.43 -42.35 7.03
CA LEU A 61 19.88 -42.19 7.15
C LEU A 61 20.23 -40.84 7.76
N LEU A 62 19.54 -39.77 7.33
CA LEU A 62 19.70 -38.43 7.90
C LEU A 62 19.39 -38.37 9.41
N ALA A 63 18.32 -39.03 9.85
CA ALA A 63 18.00 -39.12 11.27
C ALA A 63 19.07 -39.89 12.06
N GLU A 64 19.65 -40.94 11.48
CA GLU A 64 20.70 -41.73 12.12
C GLU A 64 22.01 -40.94 12.29
N ILE A 65 22.33 -40.02 11.37
CA ILE A 65 23.48 -39.10 11.49
C ILE A 65 23.42 -38.27 12.79
N GLN A 66 22.22 -37.94 13.29
CA GLN A 66 22.09 -37.16 14.53
C GLN A 66 22.65 -37.91 15.75
N GLN A 67 22.51 -39.24 15.78
CA GLN A 67 22.95 -40.08 16.89
C GLN A 67 24.34 -40.70 16.61
N ASP A 68 24.63 -41.03 15.35
CA ASP A 68 25.87 -41.64 14.88
C ASP A 68 26.51 -40.77 13.79
N ARG A 69 27.22 -39.71 14.21
CA ARG A 69 27.90 -38.75 13.34
C ARG A 69 29.10 -39.32 12.57
N LEU A 70 29.47 -40.56 12.80
CA LEU A 70 30.51 -41.21 12.00
C LEU A 70 29.94 -42.31 11.12
N LEU A 71 28.64 -42.61 11.22
CA LEU A 71 27.99 -43.74 10.56
C LEU A 71 28.76 -45.05 10.82
N MET A 72 29.13 -45.29 12.09
CA MET A 72 29.88 -46.47 12.52
C MET A 72 29.12 -47.77 12.29
N GLN A 73 27.78 -47.72 12.21
CA GLN A 73 26.95 -48.87 11.88
C GLN A 73 27.14 -49.37 10.44
N TYR A 74 27.71 -48.55 9.55
CA TYR A 74 27.81 -48.83 8.13
C TYR A 74 29.26 -49.00 7.66
N ASP A 75 29.48 -49.99 6.79
CA ASP A 75 30.73 -50.14 6.04
C ASP A 75 30.62 -49.66 4.59
N THR A 76 29.40 -49.53 4.08
CA THR A 76 29.05 -49.12 2.73
C THR A 76 27.73 -48.36 2.74
N ILE A 77 27.66 -47.24 2.03
CA ILE A 77 26.43 -46.50 1.76
C ILE A 77 26.20 -46.43 0.25
N ILE A 78 25.00 -46.77 -0.19
CA ILE A 78 24.53 -46.64 -1.56
C ILE A 78 23.46 -45.55 -1.54
N ILE A 79 23.71 -44.44 -2.24
CA ILE A 79 22.72 -43.39 -2.48
C ILE A 79 22.10 -43.65 -3.84
N ASP A 80 20.86 -44.12 -3.85
CA ASP A 80 20.15 -44.48 -5.08
C ASP A 80 19.29 -43.35 -5.62
N GLU A 81 18.98 -43.42 -6.92
CA GLU A 81 18.14 -42.44 -7.62
C GLU A 81 18.64 -40.99 -7.43
N ALA A 82 19.97 -40.79 -7.38
CA ALA A 82 20.59 -39.49 -7.08
C ALA A 82 20.20 -38.38 -8.08
N HIS A 83 19.71 -38.75 -9.25
CA HIS A 83 19.14 -37.86 -10.26
C HIS A 83 17.84 -37.17 -9.84
N GLU A 84 17.09 -37.68 -8.86
CA GLU A 84 15.91 -36.96 -8.31
C GLU A 84 16.32 -35.66 -7.61
N ARG A 85 17.59 -35.54 -7.17
CA ARG A 85 18.18 -34.35 -6.54
C ARG A 85 17.28 -33.76 -5.45
N SER A 86 16.77 -34.64 -4.58
CA SER A 86 15.98 -34.27 -3.42
C SER A 86 16.85 -33.54 -2.39
N LEU A 87 16.22 -32.77 -1.52
CA LEU A 87 16.93 -32.02 -0.48
C LEU A 87 17.74 -32.93 0.46
N ASN A 88 17.20 -34.12 0.78
CA ASN A 88 17.87 -35.09 1.63
C ASN A 88 19.09 -35.71 0.93
N ILE A 89 18.98 -36.01 -0.36
CA ILE A 89 20.08 -36.56 -1.16
C ILE A 89 21.23 -35.56 -1.19
N ASP A 90 20.96 -34.31 -1.58
CA ASP A 90 22.01 -33.27 -1.69
C ASP A 90 22.71 -33.02 -0.35
N PHE A 91 21.97 -33.06 0.76
CA PHE A 91 22.55 -32.99 2.09
C PHE A 91 23.44 -34.19 2.41
N LEU A 92 22.96 -35.41 2.17
CA LEU A 92 23.71 -36.64 2.43
C LEU A 92 25.00 -36.67 1.62
N LEU A 93 24.96 -36.24 0.36
CA LEU A 93 26.15 -36.18 -0.50
C LEU A 93 27.20 -35.20 0.07
N GLY A 94 26.79 -34.00 0.47
CA GLY A 94 27.71 -33.05 1.09
C GLY A 94 28.25 -33.52 2.43
N TYR A 95 27.43 -34.16 3.25
CA TYR A 95 27.85 -34.73 4.52
C TYR A 95 28.86 -35.87 4.32
N LEU A 96 28.59 -36.78 3.38
CA LEU A 96 29.50 -37.86 3.03
C LEU A 96 30.83 -37.32 2.46
N LYS A 97 30.80 -36.23 1.69
CA LYS A 97 32.01 -35.57 1.19
C LYS A 97 32.94 -35.13 2.32
N GLU A 98 32.40 -34.61 3.41
CA GLU A 98 33.19 -34.24 4.61
C GLU A 98 33.58 -35.45 5.46
N LEU A 99 32.73 -36.48 5.51
CA LEU A 99 32.96 -37.68 6.33
C LEU A 99 34.02 -38.61 5.74
N LEU A 100 34.04 -38.82 4.42
CA LEU A 100 34.94 -39.77 3.75
C LEU A 100 36.44 -39.57 4.10
N PRO A 101 36.99 -38.34 4.17
CA PRO A 101 38.36 -38.12 4.67
C PRO A 101 38.60 -38.60 6.11
N ARG A 102 37.57 -38.59 6.97
CA ARG A 102 37.62 -39.06 8.37
C ARG A 102 37.33 -40.56 8.52
N ARG A 103 36.58 -41.14 7.57
CA ARG A 103 36.22 -42.56 7.48
C ARG A 103 36.69 -43.16 6.15
N PRO A 104 38.01 -43.32 5.92
CA PRO A 104 38.53 -43.87 4.67
C PRO A 104 38.12 -45.34 4.40
N ASP A 105 37.67 -46.04 5.44
CA ASP A 105 37.15 -47.41 5.39
C ASP A 105 35.73 -47.49 4.82
N LEU A 106 34.92 -46.43 4.99
CA LEU A 106 33.55 -46.31 4.49
C LEU A 106 33.56 -46.20 2.96
N LYS A 107 32.72 -46.98 2.29
CA LYS A 107 32.53 -46.88 0.84
C LYS A 107 31.21 -46.22 0.50
N VAL A 108 31.22 -45.36 -0.51
CA VAL A 108 30.03 -44.68 -1.02
C VAL A 108 29.85 -45.05 -2.48
N ILE A 109 28.64 -45.47 -2.83
CA ILE A 109 28.20 -45.72 -4.20
C ILE A 109 27.04 -44.77 -4.48
N ILE A 110 27.07 -44.08 -5.61
CA ILE A 110 26.02 -43.16 -6.04
C ILE A 110 25.48 -43.69 -7.36
N THR A 111 24.19 -44.01 -7.41
CA THR A 111 23.54 -44.50 -8.62
C THR A 111 22.60 -43.44 -9.19
N SER A 112 22.64 -43.27 -10.51
CA SER A 112 21.88 -42.27 -11.25
C SER A 112 21.39 -42.87 -12.57
N ALA A 113 20.13 -42.63 -12.92
CA ALA A 113 19.55 -43.05 -14.20
C ALA A 113 19.73 -42.02 -15.32
N THR A 114 20.34 -40.85 -15.03
CA THR A 114 20.60 -39.76 -16.00
C THR A 114 22.08 -39.54 -16.27
N ILE A 115 22.39 -38.93 -17.42
CA ILE A 115 23.72 -38.79 -18.03
C ILE A 115 24.55 -37.61 -17.46
N ASP A 116 24.28 -37.10 -16.25
CA ASP A 116 25.24 -36.19 -15.57
C ASP A 116 25.95 -36.83 -14.36
N PRO A 117 26.61 -38.01 -14.51
CA PRO A 117 27.47 -38.55 -13.48
C PRO A 117 28.72 -37.69 -13.25
N GLU A 118 29.05 -36.82 -14.21
CA GLU A 118 30.20 -35.90 -14.17
C GLU A 118 30.11 -34.90 -13.01
N ARG A 119 28.93 -34.35 -12.70
CA ARG A 119 28.75 -33.51 -11.51
C ARG A 119 29.08 -34.26 -10.22
N PHE A 120 28.56 -35.47 -10.05
CA PHE A 120 28.83 -36.28 -8.86
C PHE A 120 30.30 -36.72 -8.79
N SER A 121 30.90 -37.10 -9.92
CA SER A 121 32.32 -37.44 -10.01
C SER A 121 33.19 -36.28 -9.54
N ARG A 122 33.00 -35.08 -10.12
CA ARG A 122 33.71 -33.86 -9.72
C ARG A 122 33.52 -33.55 -8.24
N HIS A 123 32.28 -33.67 -7.73
CA HIS A 123 31.98 -33.45 -6.32
C HIS A 123 32.80 -34.38 -5.40
N PHE A 124 32.99 -35.64 -5.78
CA PHE A 124 33.76 -36.63 -5.02
C PHE A 124 35.21 -36.81 -5.51
N ASN A 125 35.88 -35.72 -5.91
CA ASN A 125 37.29 -35.71 -6.33
C ASN A 125 37.57 -36.56 -7.59
N ASN A 126 36.74 -36.39 -8.62
CA ASN A 126 36.79 -37.16 -9.87
C ASN A 126 36.65 -38.68 -9.63
N ALA A 127 35.66 -39.05 -8.82
CA ALA A 127 35.34 -40.46 -8.55
C ALA A 127 35.06 -41.23 -9.84
N PRO A 128 35.47 -42.51 -9.95
CA PRO A 128 35.30 -43.29 -11.17
C PRO A 128 33.82 -43.45 -11.52
N ILE A 129 33.49 -43.16 -12.77
CA ILE A 129 32.15 -43.35 -13.33
C ILE A 129 32.11 -44.73 -13.99
N ILE A 130 31.13 -45.54 -13.59
CA ILE A 130 30.90 -46.87 -14.17
C ILE A 130 29.56 -46.81 -14.89
N GLU A 131 29.58 -46.93 -16.21
CA GLU A 131 28.37 -47.00 -17.02
C GLU A 131 27.87 -48.45 -17.08
N VAL A 132 26.64 -48.66 -16.63
CA VAL A 132 25.96 -49.97 -16.69
C VAL A 132 24.74 -49.82 -17.58
N SER A 133 24.90 -50.14 -18.87
CA SER A 133 23.83 -50.03 -19.86
C SER A 133 22.82 -51.18 -19.71
N GLY A 134 21.54 -50.84 -19.53
CA GLY A 134 20.44 -51.80 -19.69
C GLY A 134 20.19 -52.14 -21.16
N ARG A 135 19.44 -53.22 -21.41
CA ARG A 135 18.91 -53.51 -22.76
C ARG A 135 17.70 -52.61 -23.02
N THR A 136 17.92 -51.43 -23.60
CA THR A 136 16.84 -50.55 -24.06
C THR A 136 16.63 -50.72 -25.56
N TYR A 137 15.37 -50.84 -25.97
CA TYR A 137 14.99 -50.90 -27.38
C TYR A 137 14.95 -49.51 -28.00
N LEU A 138 15.05 -49.43 -29.33
CA LEU A 138 15.00 -48.16 -30.06
C LEU A 138 13.62 -47.51 -29.87
N VAL A 139 13.62 -46.19 -29.60
CA VAL A 139 12.39 -45.39 -29.49
C VAL A 139 12.39 -44.32 -30.57
N GLU A 140 11.40 -44.38 -31.46
CA GLU A 140 11.15 -43.33 -32.46
C GLU A 140 10.56 -42.10 -31.77
N VAL A 141 11.08 -40.90 -32.05
CA VAL A 141 10.55 -39.64 -31.52
C VAL A 141 9.86 -38.87 -32.63
N ARG A 142 8.59 -38.51 -32.44
CA ARG A 142 7.79 -37.72 -33.39
C ARG A 142 7.39 -36.40 -32.73
N TYR A 143 7.68 -35.27 -33.36
CA TYR A 143 7.26 -33.95 -32.89
C TYR A 143 5.95 -33.53 -33.58
N ARG A 144 4.96 -33.11 -32.80
CA ARG A 144 3.60 -32.70 -33.21
C ARG A 144 3.17 -31.45 -32.43
N PRO A 145 3.78 -30.27 -32.69
CA PRO A 145 3.47 -29.06 -31.93
C PRO A 145 1.98 -28.73 -31.99
N ILE A 146 1.42 -28.27 -30.86
CA ILE A 146 -0.01 -27.92 -30.78
C ILE A 146 -0.32 -26.69 -31.65
N VAL A 147 0.59 -25.72 -31.76
CA VAL A 147 0.42 -24.51 -32.59
C VAL A 147 1.41 -24.59 -33.75
N GLU A 148 0.92 -24.64 -34.99
CA GLU A 148 1.78 -24.77 -36.18
C GLU A 148 2.33 -23.41 -36.66
N GLU A 149 1.63 -22.28 -36.46
CA GLU A 149 2.10 -20.92 -36.81
C GLU A 149 1.46 -19.81 -35.92
N ALA A 150 2.06 -18.62 -35.88
CA ALA A 150 1.69 -17.49 -35.00
C ALA A 150 0.26 -16.92 -35.20
N ASP A 151 -0.44 -17.33 -36.26
CA ASP A 151 -1.81 -16.87 -36.59
C ASP A 151 -2.91 -17.91 -36.29
N ASP A 152 -2.58 -19.13 -35.84
CA ASP A 152 -3.59 -20.15 -35.54
C ASP A 152 -3.84 -20.27 -34.03
N THR A 153 -4.52 -19.26 -33.48
CA THR A 153 -5.05 -19.33 -32.11
C THR A 153 -6.30 -20.20 -32.11
N GLU A 154 -6.17 -21.52 -31.90
CA GLU A 154 -7.17 -22.41 -31.22
C GLU A 154 -6.99 -23.93 -31.43
N ARG A 155 -5.78 -24.50 -31.61
CA ARG A 155 -5.65 -25.97 -31.41
C ARG A 155 -5.67 -26.32 -29.93
N ASP A 156 -6.75 -26.95 -29.47
CA ASP A 156 -6.90 -27.44 -28.10
C ASP A 156 -5.95 -28.63 -27.85
N GLN A 157 -5.26 -28.64 -26.70
CA GLN A 157 -4.39 -29.73 -26.25
C GLN A 157 -5.12 -31.09 -26.28
N LEU A 158 -6.42 -31.12 -25.98
CA LEU A 158 -7.23 -32.34 -26.06
C LEU A 158 -7.30 -32.89 -27.48
N GLN A 159 -7.48 -32.03 -28.49
CA GLN A 159 -7.53 -32.45 -29.89
C GLN A 159 -6.18 -33.02 -30.34
N ALA A 160 -5.07 -32.36 -29.97
CA ALA A 160 -3.73 -32.87 -30.27
C ALA A 160 -3.46 -34.24 -29.62
N ILE A 161 -3.98 -34.48 -28.41
CA ILE A 161 -3.93 -35.81 -27.77
C ILE A 161 -4.74 -36.84 -28.56
N PHE A 162 -5.95 -36.49 -29.05
CA PHE A 162 -6.76 -37.40 -29.86
C PHE A 162 -6.08 -37.76 -31.17
N ASP A 163 -5.52 -36.77 -31.86
CA ASP A 163 -4.80 -36.97 -33.11
C ASP A 163 -3.59 -37.90 -32.89
N ALA A 164 -2.85 -37.72 -31.79
CA ALA A 164 -1.73 -38.60 -31.42
C ALA A 164 -2.20 -40.02 -31.05
N VAL A 165 -3.31 -40.19 -30.33
CA VAL A 165 -3.89 -41.52 -30.02
C VAL A 165 -4.37 -42.23 -31.28
N ASP A 166 -4.93 -41.49 -32.24
CA ASP A 166 -5.35 -42.01 -33.54
C ASP A 166 -4.16 -42.38 -34.44
N GLU A 167 -3.10 -41.56 -34.46
CA GLU A 167 -1.82 -41.86 -35.11
C GLU A 167 -1.24 -43.19 -34.59
N LEU A 168 -1.13 -43.33 -33.26
CA LEU A 168 -0.63 -44.54 -32.62
C LEU A 168 -1.59 -45.73 -32.76
N GLY A 169 -2.88 -45.49 -33.01
CA GLY A 169 -3.86 -46.54 -33.31
C GLY A 169 -3.62 -47.26 -34.63
N ARG A 170 -2.88 -46.64 -35.56
CA ARG A 170 -2.47 -47.24 -36.85
C ARG A 170 -1.19 -48.08 -36.73
N GLU A 171 -0.50 -47.98 -35.61
CA GLU A 171 0.72 -48.72 -35.31
C GLU A 171 0.40 -50.10 -34.71
N SER A 172 1.43 -50.92 -34.50
CA SER A 172 1.27 -52.25 -33.88
C SER A 172 0.63 -52.19 -32.48
N PRO A 173 -0.06 -53.24 -32.00
CA PRO A 173 -0.72 -53.20 -30.69
C PRO A 173 0.25 -52.92 -29.53
N GLY A 174 -0.17 -52.08 -28.59
CA GLY A 174 0.58 -51.76 -27.37
C GLY A 174 -0.10 -50.66 -26.54
N ASP A 175 0.25 -50.56 -25.26
CA ASP A 175 -0.35 -49.58 -24.36
C ASP A 175 0.27 -48.19 -24.52
N ILE A 176 -0.53 -47.15 -24.30
CA ILE A 176 -0.16 -45.74 -24.42
C ILE A 176 -0.06 -45.14 -23.03
N LEU A 177 1.06 -44.47 -22.73
CA LEU A 177 1.24 -43.64 -21.55
C LEU A 177 1.18 -42.16 -21.95
N ILE A 178 0.25 -41.40 -21.37
CA ILE A 178 0.07 -39.98 -21.63
C ILE A 178 0.44 -39.20 -20.37
N PHE A 179 1.41 -38.29 -20.49
CA PHE A 179 1.80 -37.42 -19.37
C PHE A 179 0.90 -36.21 -19.24
N MET A 180 0.48 -35.88 -18.02
CA MET A 180 -0.42 -34.77 -17.72
C MET A 180 0.11 -33.94 -16.54
N SER A 181 -0.19 -32.64 -16.54
CA SER A 181 0.31 -31.69 -15.54
C SER A 181 -0.40 -31.78 -14.19
N GLY A 182 -1.60 -32.37 -14.11
CA GLY A 182 -2.35 -32.49 -12.86
C GLY A 182 -3.58 -33.40 -12.92
N GLU A 183 -4.23 -33.56 -11.76
CA GLU A 183 -5.38 -34.46 -11.57
C GLU A 183 -6.60 -34.02 -12.40
N ARG A 184 -6.86 -32.71 -12.48
CA ARG A 184 -8.00 -32.19 -13.23
C ARG A 184 -7.84 -32.48 -14.71
N GLU A 185 -6.66 -32.20 -15.25
CA GLU A 185 -6.31 -32.43 -16.64
C GLU A 185 -6.41 -33.92 -17.00
N ILE A 186 -5.99 -34.82 -16.09
CA ILE A 186 -6.16 -36.27 -16.25
C ILE A 186 -7.64 -36.66 -16.36
N ARG A 187 -8.50 -36.14 -15.47
CA ARG A 187 -9.93 -36.46 -15.48
C ARG A 187 -10.61 -35.95 -16.75
N ASP A 188 -10.40 -34.68 -17.09
CA ASP A 188 -11.00 -34.04 -18.26
C ASP A 188 -10.60 -34.81 -19.55
N THR A 189 -9.33 -35.22 -19.65
CA THR A 189 -8.83 -36.03 -20.78
C THR A 189 -9.37 -37.46 -20.76
N ALA A 190 -9.48 -38.09 -19.59
CA ALA A 190 -10.03 -39.44 -19.46
C ALA A 190 -11.50 -39.48 -19.90
N ASP A 191 -12.30 -38.52 -19.44
CA ASP A 191 -13.72 -38.40 -19.81
C ASP A 191 -13.89 -38.17 -21.31
N ALA A 192 -13.03 -37.34 -21.90
CA ALA A 192 -13.09 -37.06 -23.32
C ALA A 192 -12.65 -38.28 -24.17
N LEU A 193 -11.59 -38.99 -23.77
CA LEU A 193 -11.17 -40.24 -24.43
C LEU A 193 -12.21 -41.35 -24.30
N ASN A 194 -12.86 -41.48 -23.14
CA ASN A 194 -13.93 -42.46 -22.94
C ASN A 194 -15.14 -42.20 -23.86
N LYS A 195 -15.46 -40.92 -24.15
CA LYS A 195 -16.54 -40.55 -25.08
C LYS A 195 -16.27 -40.97 -26.53
N LEU A 196 -15.01 -41.14 -26.92
CA LEU A 196 -14.63 -41.61 -28.27
C LEU A 196 -14.97 -43.09 -28.51
N ASN A 197 -15.29 -43.86 -27.45
CA ASN A 197 -15.67 -45.28 -27.54
C ASN A 197 -14.70 -46.14 -28.38
N LEU A 198 -13.39 -45.95 -28.16
CA LEU A 198 -12.34 -46.67 -28.88
C LEU A 198 -12.46 -48.18 -28.63
N ARG A 199 -12.42 -48.98 -29.70
CA ARG A 199 -12.57 -50.44 -29.62
C ARG A 199 -11.47 -51.06 -28.75
N HIS A 200 -11.86 -52.02 -27.90
CA HIS A 200 -10.95 -52.79 -27.04
C HIS A 200 -9.92 -51.94 -26.26
N THR A 201 -10.31 -50.74 -25.82
CA THR A 201 -9.41 -49.78 -25.14
C THR A 201 -9.92 -49.45 -23.73
N GLU A 202 -9.06 -49.58 -22.72
CA GLU A 202 -9.34 -49.16 -21.32
C GLU A 202 -8.54 -47.89 -20.99
N VAL A 203 -9.21 -46.84 -20.47
CA VAL A 203 -8.56 -45.60 -20.04
C VAL A 203 -8.40 -45.59 -18.52
N LEU A 204 -7.17 -45.47 -18.02
CA LEU A 204 -6.84 -45.54 -16.59
C LEU A 204 -6.07 -44.30 -16.11
N PRO A 205 -6.52 -43.63 -15.04
CA PRO A 205 -5.76 -42.55 -14.43
C PRO A 205 -4.64 -43.08 -13.51
N LEU A 206 -3.54 -42.35 -13.39
CA LEU A 206 -2.42 -42.64 -12.49
C LEU A 206 -1.83 -41.36 -11.88
N TYR A 207 -2.23 -41.02 -10.65
CA TYR A 207 -1.69 -39.89 -9.89
C TYR A 207 -1.65 -40.18 -8.39
N ALA A 208 -0.83 -39.46 -7.65
CA ALA A 208 -0.47 -39.78 -6.25
C ALA A 208 -1.66 -39.89 -5.27
N ARG A 209 -2.78 -39.20 -5.55
CA ARG A 209 -3.97 -39.20 -4.68
C ARG A 209 -4.89 -40.43 -4.87
N LEU A 210 -4.70 -41.23 -5.92
CA LEU A 210 -5.49 -42.43 -6.15
C LEU A 210 -5.36 -43.45 -5.01
N SER A 211 -6.41 -44.22 -4.77
CA SER A 211 -6.33 -45.32 -3.79
C SER A 211 -5.35 -46.40 -4.24
N ASN A 212 -4.76 -47.15 -3.30
CA ASN A 212 -3.84 -48.24 -3.64
C ASN A 212 -4.47 -49.27 -4.59
N SER A 213 -5.78 -49.55 -4.46
CA SER A 213 -6.47 -50.45 -5.39
C SER A 213 -6.52 -49.89 -6.81
N GLU A 214 -6.75 -48.59 -6.97
CA GLU A 214 -6.80 -47.94 -8.28
C GLU A 214 -5.41 -47.82 -8.91
N GLN A 215 -4.39 -47.47 -8.12
CA GLN A 215 -3.01 -47.48 -8.60
C GLN A 215 -2.60 -48.90 -9.03
N ASN A 216 -3.01 -49.92 -8.28
CA ASN A 216 -2.66 -51.31 -8.58
C ASN A 216 -3.32 -51.85 -9.86
N ARG A 217 -4.47 -51.30 -10.29
CA ARG A 217 -5.13 -51.70 -11.55
C ARG A 217 -4.21 -51.53 -12.76
N VAL A 218 -3.35 -50.52 -12.73
CA VAL A 218 -2.41 -50.22 -13.82
C VAL A 218 -1.35 -51.33 -13.99
N PHE A 219 -1.07 -52.13 -12.96
CA PHE A 219 -0.09 -53.23 -13.03
C PHE A 219 -0.73 -54.61 -13.26
N GLN A 220 -2.05 -54.72 -13.26
CA GLN A 220 -2.72 -56.01 -13.46
C GLN A 220 -2.66 -56.43 -14.92
N SER A 221 -2.53 -57.72 -15.21
CA SER A 221 -2.62 -58.24 -16.57
C SER A 221 -3.97 -57.91 -17.21
N HIS A 222 -3.98 -57.66 -18.52
CA HIS A 222 -5.16 -57.26 -19.28
C HIS A 222 -5.16 -57.79 -20.71
N SER A 223 -6.30 -57.65 -21.38
CA SER A 223 -6.48 -57.90 -22.81
C SER A 223 -6.92 -56.62 -23.52
N GLY A 224 -6.44 -56.42 -24.75
CA GLY A 224 -6.66 -55.18 -25.50
C GLY A 224 -5.64 -54.09 -25.18
N ARG A 225 -5.97 -52.84 -25.47
CA ARG A 225 -5.10 -51.66 -25.31
C ARG A 225 -5.45 -50.89 -24.04
N ARG A 226 -4.45 -50.41 -23.31
CA ARG A 226 -4.63 -49.41 -22.24
C ARG A 226 -4.10 -48.06 -22.64
N ILE A 227 -4.81 -47.01 -22.22
CA ILE A 227 -4.34 -45.64 -22.21
C ILE A 227 -4.20 -45.21 -20.75
N VAL A 228 -2.98 -45.05 -20.28
CA VAL A 228 -2.66 -44.64 -18.91
C VAL A 228 -2.37 -43.15 -18.90
N LEU A 229 -3.20 -42.37 -18.19
CA LEU A 229 -3.04 -40.93 -18.03
C LEU A 229 -2.33 -40.66 -16.70
N ALA A 230 -1.07 -40.21 -16.74
CA ALA A 230 -0.22 -40.13 -15.56
C ALA A 230 0.41 -38.75 -15.33
N THR A 231 0.63 -38.37 -14.07
CA THR A 231 1.57 -37.29 -13.75
C THR A 231 3.01 -37.81 -13.76
N ASN A 232 3.98 -37.00 -13.32
CA ASN A 232 5.39 -37.39 -13.17
C ASN A 232 5.61 -38.60 -12.22
N VAL A 233 4.56 -39.13 -11.57
CA VAL A 233 4.64 -40.40 -10.83
C VAL A 233 5.13 -41.56 -11.73
N ALA A 234 4.79 -41.54 -13.02
CA ALA A 234 5.25 -42.55 -13.97
C ALA A 234 6.65 -42.26 -14.57
N GLU A 235 7.24 -41.08 -14.28
CA GLU A 235 8.48 -40.61 -14.90
C GLU A 235 9.75 -41.25 -14.33
N THR A 236 9.81 -41.52 -13.02
CA THR A 236 10.99 -42.09 -12.33
C THR A 236 10.65 -43.42 -11.66
N SER A 237 9.90 -43.36 -10.56
CA SER A 237 9.85 -44.42 -9.54
C SER A 237 8.86 -45.57 -9.79
N LEU A 238 8.14 -45.53 -10.91
CA LEU A 238 7.11 -46.52 -11.21
C LEU A 238 7.22 -47.01 -12.66
N THR A 239 7.19 -48.33 -12.82
CA THR A 239 7.32 -48.99 -14.12
C THR A 239 5.97 -49.58 -14.48
N VAL A 240 5.23 -48.92 -15.37
CA VAL A 240 3.97 -49.45 -15.87
C VAL A 240 4.28 -50.54 -16.91
N PRO A 241 3.82 -51.79 -16.73
CA PRO A 241 4.05 -52.86 -17.69
C PRO A 241 3.27 -52.59 -18.99
N GLY A 242 3.75 -53.13 -20.11
CA GLY A 242 3.02 -53.10 -21.39
C GLY A 242 3.07 -51.78 -22.18
N ILE A 243 3.68 -50.72 -21.63
CA ILE A 243 3.82 -49.43 -22.33
C ILE A 243 4.72 -49.57 -23.56
N LYS A 244 4.11 -49.36 -24.73
CA LYS A 244 4.79 -49.33 -26.03
C LYS A 244 4.81 -47.93 -26.64
N TYR A 245 3.91 -47.06 -26.22
CA TYR A 245 3.80 -45.71 -26.75
C TYR A 245 3.74 -44.66 -25.65
N VAL A 246 4.32 -43.49 -25.89
CA VAL A 246 4.27 -42.33 -25.00
C VAL A 246 3.73 -41.13 -25.76
N ILE A 247 2.82 -40.39 -25.14
CA ILE A 247 2.42 -39.05 -25.57
C ILE A 247 2.87 -38.07 -24.48
N ASP A 248 3.71 -37.11 -24.86
CA ASP A 248 4.29 -36.13 -23.96
C ASP A 248 3.88 -34.70 -24.36
N PRO A 249 2.92 -34.09 -23.64
CA PRO A 249 2.60 -32.68 -23.80
C PRO A 249 3.72 -31.72 -23.35
N GLY A 250 4.76 -32.22 -22.69
CA GLY A 250 5.96 -31.44 -22.39
C GLY A 250 5.86 -30.51 -21.19
N THR A 251 4.81 -30.58 -20.38
CA THR A 251 4.66 -29.74 -19.18
C THR A 251 4.51 -30.57 -17.90
N ALA A 252 4.82 -29.95 -16.76
CA ALA A 252 4.62 -30.51 -15.43
C ALA A 252 4.36 -29.41 -14.39
N ARG A 253 3.74 -29.78 -13.27
CA ARG A 253 3.66 -28.91 -12.09
C ARG A 253 4.92 -29.06 -11.25
N ILE A 254 5.70 -27.99 -11.12
CA ILE A 254 6.96 -27.97 -10.36
C ILE A 254 6.79 -27.03 -9.17
N SER A 255 7.18 -27.47 -7.97
CA SER A 255 7.10 -26.63 -6.78
C SER A 255 8.23 -25.60 -6.76
N ARG A 256 7.88 -24.33 -6.58
CA ARG A 256 8.81 -23.19 -6.54
C ARG A 256 8.56 -22.33 -5.31
N TYR A 257 9.58 -22.15 -4.48
CA TYR A 257 9.56 -21.19 -3.37
C TYR A 257 10.01 -19.80 -3.83
N SER A 258 9.28 -18.77 -3.41
CA SER A 258 9.67 -17.37 -3.65
C SER A 258 10.19 -16.77 -2.35
N TYR A 259 11.50 -16.46 -2.27
CA TYR A 259 12.10 -15.81 -1.10
C TYR A 259 11.53 -14.40 -0.85
N ARG A 260 11.01 -13.71 -1.89
CA ARG A 260 10.44 -12.36 -1.76
C ARG A 260 9.09 -12.38 -1.07
N THR A 261 8.20 -13.24 -1.54
CA THR A 261 6.83 -13.37 -1.02
C THR A 261 6.75 -14.36 0.13
N LYS A 262 7.79 -15.17 0.35
CA LYS A 262 7.87 -16.30 1.28
C LYS A 262 6.79 -17.36 1.06
N VAL A 263 6.32 -17.48 -0.18
CA VAL A 263 5.17 -18.31 -0.58
C VAL A 263 5.65 -19.43 -1.49
N GLN A 264 5.05 -20.61 -1.31
CA GLN A 264 5.21 -21.75 -2.20
C GLN A 264 4.22 -21.65 -3.36
N ARG A 265 4.73 -21.80 -4.58
CA ARG A 265 3.97 -21.77 -5.83
C ARG A 265 4.05 -23.14 -6.50
N LEU A 266 3.04 -23.47 -7.28
CA LEU A 266 2.98 -24.71 -8.07
C LEU A 266 2.61 -24.42 -9.53
N PRO A 267 3.45 -23.64 -10.25
CA PRO A 267 3.21 -23.32 -11.65
C PRO A 267 3.28 -24.57 -12.54
N ILE A 268 2.57 -24.51 -13.68
CA ILE A 268 2.76 -25.43 -14.79
C ILE A 268 3.86 -24.84 -15.66
N GLU A 269 4.94 -25.59 -15.87
CA GLU A 269 6.13 -25.15 -16.62
C GLU A 269 6.54 -26.24 -17.62
N PRO A 270 7.27 -25.89 -18.71
CA PRO A 270 7.92 -26.86 -19.57
C PRO A 270 8.92 -27.75 -18.80
N ILE A 271 8.94 -29.04 -19.12
CA ILE A 271 9.90 -29.99 -18.53
C ILE A 271 11.30 -29.83 -19.15
N SER A 272 12.35 -30.19 -18.40
CA SER A 272 13.73 -30.23 -18.91
C SER A 272 13.93 -31.31 -19.97
N GLN A 273 15.04 -31.22 -20.72
CA GLN A 273 15.40 -32.23 -21.71
C GLN A 273 15.60 -33.61 -21.06
N ALA A 274 16.23 -33.66 -19.89
CA ALA A 274 16.40 -34.89 -19.12
C ALA A 274 15.06 -35.53 -18.76
N SER A 275 14.10 -34.75 -18.24
CA SER A 275 12.75 -35.25 -17.95
C SER A 275 12.03 -35.74 -19.21
N ALA A 276 12.09 -34.98 -20.32
CA ALA A 276 11.51 -35.41 -21.60
C ALA A 276 12.14 -36.70 -22.13
N ASN A 277 13.44 -36.90 -21.93
CA ASN A 277 14.15 -38.13 -22.31
C ASN A 277 13.81 -39.30 -21.38
N GLN A 278 13.58 -39.06 -20.09
CA GLN A 278 13.06 -40.08 -19.17
C GLN A 278 11.64 -40.51 -19.53
N ARG A 279 10.76 -39.56 -19.87
CA ARG A 279 9.41 -39.84 -20.37
C ARG A 279 9.45 -40.69 -21.64
N LYS A 280 10.30 -40.33 -22.61
CA LYS A 280 10.59 -41.16 -23.81
C LYS A 280 11.04 -42.58 -23.43
N GLY A 281 11.93 -42.71 -22.45
CA GLY A 281 12.43 -44.00 -21.98
C GLY A 281 11.37 -44.95 -21.39
N ARG A 282 10.12 -44.50 -21.21
CA ARG A 282 9.04 -45.35 -20.70
C ARG A 282 8.44 -46.28 -21.75
N CYS A 283 8.56 -45.99 -23.05
CA CYS A 283 8.10 -46.86 -24.13
C CYS A 283 9.17 -47.75 -24.79
N GLY A 284 10.42 -47.74 -24.29
CA GLY A 284 11.56 -48.50 -24.86
C GLY A 284 12.09 -49.65 -23.99
N ARG A 285 11.29 -50.14 -23.04
CA ARG A 285 11.75 -51.10 -22.01
C ARG A 285 11.55 -52.58 -22.38
N VAL A 286 10.45 -52.88 -23.07
CA VAL A 286 10.04 -54.27 -23.39
C VAL A 286 10.15 -54.57 -24.88
N SER A 287 9.90 -53.57 -25.73
CA SER A 287 10.03 -53.64 -27.19
C SER A 287 10.36 -52.25 -27.75
N GLU A 288 10.59 -52.18 -29.06
CA GLU A 288 10.58 -50.91 -29.79
C GLU A 288 9.25 -50.17 -29.59
N GLY A 289 9.31 -48.83 -29.55
CA GLY A 289 8.17 -47.98 -29.23
C GLY A 289 8.27 -46.59 -29.85
N ILE A 290 7.17 -45.82 -29.75
CA ILE A 290 7.09 -44.45 -30.31
C ILE A 290 6.78 -43.47 -29.17
N CYS A 291 7.48 -42.34 -29.18
CA CYS A 291 7.24 -41.21 -28.29
C CYS A 291 6.80 -40.00 -29.12
N ILE A 292 5.53 -39.61 -29.01
CA ILE A 292 4.99 -38.39 -29.62
C ILE A 292 5.13 -37.23 -28.63
N ARG A 293 5.84 -36.18 -29.02
CA ARG A 293 5.99 -34.92 -28.26
C ARG A 293 5.07 -33.87 -28.84
N LEU A 294 4.17 -33.28 -28.04
CA LEU A 294 3.21 -32.28 -28.51
C LEU A 294 3.79 -30.85 -28.55
N TYR A 295 5.09 -30.75 -28.81
CA TYR A 295 5.88 -29.51 -28.91
C TYR A 295 6.90 -29.69 -30.03
N SER A 296 7.46 -28.59 -30.54
CA SER A 296 8.43 -28.64 -31.64
C SER A 296 9.80 -29.14 -31.17
N GLU A 297 10.62 -29.57 -32.13
CA GLU A 297 12.02 -29.93 -31.85
C GLU A 297 12.82 -28.72 -31.38
N ASP A 298 12.59 -27.54 -31.98
CA ASP A 298 13.22 -26.28 -31.54
C ASP A 298 12.87 -25.93 -30.10
N ASP A 299 11.60 -26.11 -29.70
CA ASP A 299 11.18 -25.92 -28.31
C ASP A 299 11.94 -26.89 -27.40
N PHE A 300 12.02 -28.19 -27.74
CA PHE A 300 12.80 -29.19 -26.98
C PHE A 300 14.27 -28.80 -26.81
N LEU A 301 14.93 -28.41 -27.91
CA LEU A 301 16.35 -28.04 -27.91
C LEU A 301 16.63 -26.76 -27.11
N SER A 302 15.65 -25.85 -27.04
CA SER A 302 15.77 -24.60 -26.27
C SER A 302 15.61 -24.78 -24.75
N ARG A 303 15.09 -25.94 -24.29
CA ARG A 303 14.81 -26.16 -22.86
C ARG A 303 16.10 -26.41 -22.06
N PRO A 304 16.09 -26.12 -20.75
CA PRO A 304 17.17 -26.51 -19.86
C PRO A 304 17.44 -28.01 -19.92
N GLU A 305 18.71 -28.39 -19.89
CA GLU A 305 19.13 -29.79 -19.97
C GLU A 305 18.62 -30.59 -18.76
N PHE A 306 18.68 -30.00 -17.56
CA PHE A 306 18.28 -30.61 -16.30
C PHE A 306 17.26 -29.75 -15.54
N THR A 307 16.45 -30.40 -14.71
CA THR A 307 15.55 -29.72 -13.77
C THR A 307 16.35 -29.23 -12.56
N ASP A 308 16.14 -27.98 -12.14
CA ASP A 308 16.84 -27.43 -10.95
C ASP A 308 16.64 -28.32 -9.72
N PRO A 309 17.68 -28.62 -8.93
CA PRO A 309 17.58 -29.46 -7.74
C PRO A 309 16.67 -28.85 -6.65
N GLU A 310 16.13 -29.69 -5.76
CA GLU A 310 15.13 -29.26 -4.76
C GLU A 310 15.67 -28.16 -3.82
N ILE A 311 16.95 -28.22 -3.49
CA ILE A 311 17.65 -27.24 -2.65
C ILE A 311 17.59 -25.80 -3.19
N LEU A 312 17.45 -25.62 -4.51
CA LEU A 312 17.35 -24.28 -5.13
C LEU A 312 15.92 -23.73 -5.16
N ARG A 313 14.92 -24.57 -4.90
CA ARG A 313 13.50 -24.25 -5.12
C ARG A 313 12.62 -24.41 -3.89
N THR A 314 13.20 -24.67 -2.71
CA THR A 314 12.48 -24.85 -1.44
C THR A 314 12.97 -23.90 -0.34
N ASN A 315 12.23 -23.80 0.77
CA ASN A 315 12.68 -23.05 1.95
C ASN A 315 13.74 -23.87 2.72
N LEU A 316 14.84 -23.21 3.09
CA LEU A 316 16.01 -23.88 3.68
C LEU A 316 16.04 -23.87 5.22
N ALA A 317 15.03 -23.32 5.91
CA ALA A 317 15.04 -23.20 7.37
C ALA A 317 15.21 -24.54 8.09
N SER A 318 14.50 -25.58 7.64
CA SER A 318 14.64 -26.94 8.19
C SER A 318 16.05 -27.48 8.02
N VAL A 319 16.68 -27.25 6.87
CA VAL A 319 18.05 -27.69 6.58
C VAL A 319 19.06 -26.93 7.43
N ILE A 320 18.95 -25.60 7.48
CA ILE A 320 19.82 -24.75 8.29
C ILE A 320 19.72 -25.14 9.77
N LEU A 321 18.52 -25.39 10.28
CA LEU A 321 18.29 -25.83 11.66
C LEU A 321 19.02 -27.16 11.94
N GLN A 322 18.89 -28.14 11.04
CA GLN A 322 19.53 -29.44 11.16
C GLN A 322 21.07 -29.35 11.06
N MET A 323 21.59 -28.58 10.09
CA MET A 323 23.04 -28.35 9.94
C MET A 323 23.65 -27.71 11.19
N THR A 324 22.98 -26.69 11.73
CA THR A 324 23.44 -25.98 12.92
C THR A 324 23.38 -26.90 14.14
N ALA A 325 22.37 -27.77 14.25
CA ALA A 325 22.26 -28.77 15.33
C ALA A 325 23.37 -29.84 15.25
N LEU A 326 23.72 -30.27 14.04
CA LEU A 326 24.80 -31.21 13.79
C LEU A 326 26.20 -30.57 13.91
N GLY A 327 26.30 -29.24 13.89
CA GLY A 327 27.56 -28.51 13.98
C GLY A 327 28.37 -28.56 12.69
N LEU A 328 27.70 -28.58 11.53
CA LEU A 328 28.32 -28.70 10.19
C LEU A 328 28.87 -27.37 9.63
N GLY A 329 29.03 -26.35 10.46
CA GLY A 329 29.62 -25.05 10.08
C GLY A 329 28.70 -24.17 9.23
N ASP A 330 29.31 -23.25 8.47
CA ASP A 330 28.60 -22.32 7.59
C ASP A 330 27.99 -23.05 6.39
N ILE A 331 26.67 -22.93 6.22
CA ILE A 331 25.93 -23.50 5.10
C ILE A 331 26.45 -23.01 3.73
N ALA A 332 26.99 -21.79 3.65
CA ALA A 332 27.57 -21.29 2.42
C ALA A 332 28.90 -21.98 2.06
N ALA A 333 29.61 -22.54 3.06
CA ALA A 333 30.85 -23.28 2.89
C ALA A 333 30.61 -24.80 2.79
N PHE A 334 29.43 -25.28 3.18
CA PHE A 334 29.08 -26.69 3.11
C PHE A 334 29.13 -27.21 1.67
N PRO A 335 29.74 -28.39 1.41
CA PRO A 335 29.94 -28.89 0.07
C PRO A 335 28.65 -29.46 -0.50
N PHE A 336 27.73 -28.61 -0.95
CA PHE A 336 26.61 -29.08 -1.78
C PHE A 336 27.10 -29.41 -3.20
N VAL A 337 26.43 -30.34 -3.89
CA VAL A 337 26.68 -30.59 -5.32
C VAL A 337 26.40 -29.32 -6.13
N GLU A 338 25.28 -28.66 -5.82
CA GLU A 338 24.96 -27.31 -6.29
C GLU A 338 24.51 -26.48 -5.08
N ALA A 339 25.25 -25.42 -4.77
CA ALA A 339 25.00 -24.60 -3.60
C ALA A 339 23.78 -23.69 -3.80
N PRO A 340 22.94 -23.52 -2.76
CA PRO A 340 21.84 -22.57 -2.82
C PRO A 340 22.31 -21.12 -2.82
N ASP A 341 21.52 -20.27 -3.48
CA ASP A 341 21.75 -18.84 -3.47
C ASP A 341 21.79 -18.27 -2.04
N LYS A 342 22.71 -17.32 -1.81
CA LYS A 342 22.85 -16.61 -0.53
C LYS A 342 21.54 -15.99 -0.03
N ARG A 343 20.65 -15.58 -0.95
CA ARG A 343 19.33 -15.00 -0.63
C ARG A 343 18.38 -16.03 -0.01
N ASN A 344 18.38 -17.27 -0.50
CA ASN A 344 17.56 -18.35 0.04
C ASN A 344 18.08 -18.79 1.42
N ILE A 345 19.41 -18.82 1.58
CA ILE A 345 20.05 -19.07 2.88
C ILE A 345 19.62 -18.01 3.90
N GLN A 346 19.80 -16.72 3.58
CA GLN A 346 19.42 -15.62 4.46
C GLN A 346 17.94 -15.62 4.81
N ASP A 347 17.06 -15.99 3.86
CA ASP A 347 15.63 -16.09 4.14
C ASP A 347 15.28 -17.21 5.14
N GLY A 348 15.93 -18.37 5.01
CA GLY A 348 15.81 -19.47 5.96
C GLY A 348 16.33 -19.11 7.35
N VAL A 349 17.48 -18.42 7.43
CA VAL A 349 18.03 -17.85 8.68
C VAL A 349 17.01 -16.89 9.32
N ARG A 350 16.46 -15.94 8.56
CA ARG A 350 15.45 -14.99 9.07
C ARG A 350 14.20 -15.68 9.59
N LEU A 351 13.80 -16.80 8.99
CA LEU A 351 12.70 -17.61 9.52
C LEU A 351 13.07 -18.24 10.87
N LEU A 352 14.28 -18.78 11.01
CA LEU A 352 14.73 -19.32 12.29
C LEU A 352 14.89 -18.24 13.37
N GLU A 353 15.30 -17.02 13.00
CA GLU A 353 15.27 -15.85 13.89
C GLU A 353 13.83 -15.47 14.28
N GLU A 354 12.89 -15.47 13.33
CA GLU A 354 11.45 -15.26 13.58
C GLU A 354 10.91 -16.27 14.60
N LEU A 355 11.33 -17.54 14.52
CA LEU A 355 10.93 -18.59 15.45
C LEU A 355 11.71 -18.57 16.79
N GLY A 356 12.73 -17.72 16.92
CA GLY A 356 13.61 -17.67 18.09
C GLY A 356 14.54 -18.89 18.21
N ALA A 357 14.80 -19.59 17.11
CA ALA A 357 15.59 -20.82 17.05
C ALA A 357 17.10 -20.56 16.99
N ILE A 358 17.52 -19.44 16.41
CA ILE A 358 18.93 -19.05 16.28
C ILE A 358 19.16 -17.64 16.80
N THR A 359 20.40 -17.38 17.21
CA THR A 359 20.93 -16.04 17.52
C THR A 359 22.27 -15.86 16.82
N ALA A 360 22.60 -14.62 16.47
CA ALA A 360 23.96 -14.26 16.06
C ALA A 360 24.90 -14.33 17.27
N ASP A 361 26.14 -14.77 17.05
CA ASP A 361 27.20 -14.66 18.04
C ASP A 361 27.60 -13.19 18.28
N GLU A 362 28.26 -12.88 19.41
CA GLU A 362 28.66 -11.50 19.77
C GLU A 362 29.55 -10.84 18.70
N GLN A 363 30.33 -11.64 17.96
CA GLN A 363 31.18 -11.21 16.85
C GLN A 363 30.49 -11.28 15.47
N GLN A 364 29.23 -11.72 15.40
CA GLN A 364 28.43 -11.92 14.16
C GLN A 364 29.06 -12.84 13.10
N THR A 365 30.00 -13.70 13.48
CA THR A 365 30.73 -14.59 12.56
C THR A 365 30.03 -15.93 12.30
N ALA A 366 29.16 -16.38 13.21
CA ALA A 366 28.40 -17.63 13.06
C ALA A 366 27.04 -17.56 13.79
N TYR A 367 26.08 -18.38 13.34
CA TYR A 367 24.78 -18.55 14.01
C TYR A 367 24.86 -19.68 15.04
N LYS A 368 24.30 -19.46 16.23
CA LYS A 368 24.18 -20.47 17.30
C LYS A 368 22.72 -20.79 17.58
N LEU A 369 22.43 -22.06 17.86
CA LEU A 369 21.10 -22.48 18.31
C LEU A 369 20.82 -21.96 19.73
N THR A 370 19.65 -21.38 19.91
CA THR A 370 19.10 -21.07 21.24
C THR A 370 18.69 -22.37 21.94
N PRO A 371 18.41 -22.36 23.27
CA PRO A 371 17.83 -23.52 23.95
C PRO A 371 16.55 -24.03 23.27
N LEU A 372 15.70 -23.09 22.81
CA LEU A 372 14.51 -23.39 22.02
C LEU A 372 14.88 -24.02 20.67
N GLY A 373 15.87 -23.47 19.96
CA GLY A 373 16.36 -24.02 18.69
C GLY A 373 16.83 -25.47 18.79
N ARG A 374 17.51 -25.83 19.88
CA ARG A 374 17.94 -27.22 20.14
C ARG A 374 16.76 -28.17 20.37
N GLN A 375 15.71 -27.70 21.05
CA GLN A 375 14.48 -28.49 21.20
C GLN A 375 13.78 -28.63 19.86
N LEU A 376 13.64 -27.55 19.08
CA LEU A 376 13.03 -27.55 17.75
C LEU A 376 13.67 -28.58 16.80
N SER A 377 15.01 -28.66 16.78
CA SER A 377 15.73 -29.60 15.90
C SER A 377 15.46 -31.08 16.18
N GLN A 378 14.93 -31.42 17.35
CA GLN A 378 14.60 -32.79 17.75
C GLN A 378 13.21 -33.23 17.25
N LEU A 379 12.30 -32.28 16.95
CA LEU A 379 10.97 -32.63 16.45
C LEU A 379 11.01 -32.97 14.95
N PRO A 380 10.39 -34.08 14.52
CA PRO A 380 10.44 -34.57 13.14
C PRO A 380 9.37 -33.90 12.24
N VAL A 381 9.24 -32.58 12.32
CA VAL A 381 8.30 -31.74 11.55
C VAL A 381 8.94 -30.40 11.17
N ASP A 382 8.28 -29.63 10.31
CA ASP A 382 8.72 -28.28 9.95
C ASP A 382 8.94 -27.39 11.19
N PRO A 383 10.00 -26.55 11.22
CA PRO A 383 10.32 -25.68 12.36
C PRO A 383 9.15 -24.82 12.86
N ARG A 384 8.27 -24.35 11.97
CA ARG A 384 7.07 -23.60 12.38
C ARG A 384 6.13 -24.47 13.18
N LEU A 385 5.86 -25.69 12.71
CA LEU A 385 4.99 -26.65 13.39
C LEU A 385 5.60 -27.10 14.72
N ALA A 386 6.90 -27.37 14.74
CA ALA A 386 7.64 -27.70 15.96
C ALA A 386 7.53 -26.57 17.01
N ARG A 387 7.61 -25.31 16.57
CA ARG A 387 7.47 -24.13 17.44
C ARG A 387 6.11 -24.06 18.12
N MET A 388 5.04 -24.43 17.41
CA MET A 388 3.69 -24.49 17.96
C MET A 388 3.56 -25.54 19.06
N VAL A 389 4.11 -26.74 18.83
CA VAL A 389 4.07 -27.84 19.82
C VAL A 389 4.83 -27.46 21.10
N LEU A 390 5.99 -26.81 20.96
CA LEU A 390 6.78 -26.37 22.12
C LEU A 390 6.10 -25.23 22.89
N GLU A 391 5.46 -24.26 22.22
CA GLU A 391 4.72 -23.21 22.94
C GLU A 391 3.49 -23.76 23.66
N ALA A 392 2.85 -24.78 23.10
CA ALA A 392 1.63 -25.36 23.65
C ALA A 392 1.78 -25.85 25.10
N GLN A 393 3.01 -26.15 25.54
CA GLN A 393 3.30 -26.46 26.94
C GLN A 393 2.90 -25.33 27.89
N LYS A 394 3.20 -24.07 27.55
CA LYS A 394 2.92 -22.92 28.41
C LYS A 394 1.43 -22.61 28.52
N HIS A 395 0.66 -23.04 27.51
CA HIS A 395 -0.77 -22.79 27.36
C HIS A 395 -1.63 -24.02 27.70
N GLY A 396 -1.02 -25.14 28.11
CA GLY A 396 -1.74 -26.37 28.46
C GLY A 396 -2.51 -26.99 27.29
N CYS A 397 -2.07 -26.80 26.05
CA CYS A 397 -2.78 -27.23 24.83
C CYS A 397 -1.96 -28.18 23.93
N VAL A 398 -0.99 -28.90 24.52
CA VAL A 398 -0.03 -29.78 23.83
C VAL A 398 -0.72 -30.87 23.02
N ARG A 399 -1.79 -31.47 23.53
CA ARG A 399 -2.56 -32.51 22.84
C ARG A 399 -3.14 -31.98 21.54
N GLU A 400 -3.85 -30.86 21.60
CA GLU A 400 -4.50 -30.22 20.45
C GLU A 400 -3.45 -29.74 19.44
N ALA A 401 -2.37 -29.10 19.91
CA ALA A 401 -1.28 -28.66 19.06
C ALA A 401 -0.60 -29.82 18.32
N MET A 402 -0.35 -30.97 18.97
CA MET A 402 0.17 -32.17 18.31
C MET A 402 -0.81 -32.72 17.27
N ILE A 403 -2.13 -32.76 17.56
CA ILE A 403 -3.15 -33.19 16.59
C ILE A 403 -3.13 -32.31 15.35
N ILE A 404 -3.12 -30.98 15.55
CA ILE A 404 -3.14 -30.00 14.47
C ILE A 404 -1.85 -30.05 13.65
N THR A 405 -0.69 -30.00 14.29
CA THR A 405 0.61 -29.97 13.60
C THR A 405 0.89 -31.28 12.85
N SER A 406 0.50 -32.42 13.40
CA SER A 406 0.57 -33.69 12.67
C SER A 406 -0.35 -33.70 11.45
N ALA A 407 -1.55 -33.10 11.52
CA ALA A 407 -2.45 -32.97 10.37
C ALA A 407 -1.86 -32.06 9.28
N LEU A 408 -1.27 -30.92 9.67
CA LEU A 408 -0.65 -29.96 8.76
C LEU A 408 0.60 -30.51 8.06
N SER A 409 1.27 -31.50 8.67
CA SER A 409 2.47 -32.13 8.11
C SER A 409 2.19 -33.18 7.02
N ILE A 410 0.92 -33.50 6.77
CA ILE A 410 0.49 -34.50 5.78
C ILE A 410 -0.51 -33.91 4.81
N GLN A 411 -0.82 -34.67 3.77
CA GLN A 411 -1.94 -34.35 2.92
C GLN A 411 -3.26 -34.54 3.70
N ASP A 412 -4.20 -33.59 3.54
CA ASP A 412 -5.49 -33.62 4.24
C ASP A 412 -6.19 -34.99 4.08
N PRO A 413 -6.59 -35.65 5.19
CA PRO A 413 -7.29 -36.93 5.16
C PRO A 413 -8.68 -36.84 4.56
N ARG A 414 -9.29 -35.65 4.49
CA ARG A 414 -10.60 -35.43 3.87
C ARG A 414 -10.50 -35.49 2.34
N GLU A 415 -11.36 -36.29 1.74
CA GLU A 415 -11.50 -36.41 0.30
C GLU A 415 -12.69 -35.58 -0.17
N ARG A 416 -12.47 -34.78 -1.22
CA ARG A 416 -13.52 -34.02 -1.89
C ARG A 416 -13.55 -34.41 -3.36
N PRO A 417 -14.12 -35.58 -3.71
CA PRO A 417 -14.25 -35.99 -5.11
C PRO A 417 -15.16 -35.01 -5.84
N VAL A 418 -14.79 -34.60 -7.05
CA VAL A 418 -15.54 -33.61 -7.86
C VAL A 418 -17.01 -34.06 -8.03
N ASP A 419 -17.23 -35.33 -8.38
CA ASP A 419 -18.56 -35.90 -8.67
C ASP A 419 -19.43 -36.06 -7.41
N LYS A 420 -18.82 -35.99 -6.22
CA LYS A 420 -19.49 -36.18 -4.93
C LYS A 420 -19.21 -35.03 -3.97
N GLN A 421 -18.91 -33.85 -4.51
CA GLN A 421 -18.45 -32.72 -3.71
C GLN A 421 -19.48 -32.33 -2.65
N GLN A 422 -20.76 -32.19 -3.03
CA GLN A 422 -21.85 -31.85 -2.10
C GLN A 422 -21.99 -32.88 -0.97
N ALA A 423 -21.98 -34.18 -1.30
CA ALA A 423 -22.09 -35.25 -0.31
C ALA A 423 -20.88 -35.30 0.65
N SER A 424 -19.66 -35.10 0.12
CA SER A 424 -18.45 -35.00 0.95
C SER A 424 -18.48 -33.78 1.87
N ASP A 425 -18.92 -32.62 1.35
CA ASP A 425 -19.03 -31.39 2.11
C ASP A 425 -20.07 -31.49 3.23
N GLU A 426 -21.19 -32.14 2.97
CA GLU A 426 -22.21 -32.41 3.98
C GLU A 426 -21.67 -33.29 5.11
N LYS A 427 -20.96 -34.38 4.77
CA LYS A 427 -20.32 -35.28 5.74
C LYS A 427 -19.23 -34.58 6.54
N HIS A 428 -18.45 -33.70 5.92
CA HIS A 428 -17.33 -33.02 6.58
C HIS A 428 -17.78 -31.80 7.39
N ARG A 429 -18.96 -31.24 7.10
CA ARG A 429 -19.52 -30.08 7.81
C ARG A 429 -19.68 -30.31 9.31
N ARG A 430 -19.93 -31.55 9.75
CA ARG A 430 -20.04 -31.90 11.17
C ARG A 430 -18.75 -31.66 11.98
N PHE A 431 -17.61 -31.55 11.30
CA PHE A 431 -16.32 -31.26 11.93
C PHE A 431 -16.00 -29.76 11.96
N HIS A 432 -16.72 -28.94 11.20
CA HIS A 432 -16.43 -27.53 11.09
C HIS A 432 -16.61 -26.84 12.44
N ASP A 433 -15.63 -26.04 12.82
CA ASP A 433 -15.78 -25.04 13.87
C ASP A 433 -16.14 -23.69 13.22
N LYS A 434 -16.88 -22.85 13.96
CA LYS A 434 -17.40 -21.57 13.43
C LYS A 434 -16.31 -20.53 13.26
N GLU A 435 -15.22 -20.64 14.02
CA GLU A 435 -14.17 -19.63 14.11
C GLU A 435 -12.79 -20.17 13.75
N SER A 436 -12.62 -21.47 13.50
CA SER A 436 -11.32 -22.07 13.22
C SER A 436 -11.35 -23.35 12.38
N ASP A 437 -10.68 -23.35 11.24
CA ASP A 437 -10.39 -24.57 10.49
C ASP A 437 -9.40 -25.51 11.20
N PHE A 438 -8.55 -25.00 12.10
CA PHE A 438 -7.61 -25.83 12.88
C PHE A 438 -8.34 -26.79 13.83
N LEU A 439 -9.30 -26.28 14.60
CA LEU A 439 -10.20 -27.08 15.44
C LEU A 439 -11.02 -28.10 14.66
N ALA A 440 -11.25 -27.90 13.35
CA ALA A 440 -11.90 -28.94 12.54
C ALA A 440 -11.07 -30.25 12.48
N PHE A 441 -9.74 -30.17 12.57
CA PHE A 441 -8.88 -31.34 12.73
C PHE A 441 -9.03 -31.97 14.11
N VAL A 442 -9.11 -31.17 15.18
CA VAL A 442 -9.34 -31.68 16.55
C VAL A 442 -10.68 -32.42 16.63
N ASN A 443 -11.74 -31.84 16.06
CA ASN A 443 -13.07 -32.44 15.99
C ASN A 443 -13.07 -33.76 15.20
N LEU A 444 -12.44 -33.75 14.02
CA LEU A 444 -12.28 -34.95 13.20
C LEU A 444 -11.49 -36.04 13.93
N TRP A 445 -10.41 -35.67 14.62
CA TRP A 445 -9.57 -36.59 15.38
C TRP A 445 -10.34 -37.26 16.52
N ASN A 446 -11.08 -36.47 17.31
CA ASN A 446 -11.90 -36.98 18.40
C ASN A 446 -12.96 -37.96 17.87
N TYR A 447 -13.67 -37.58 16.80
CA TYR A 447 -14.64 -38.44 16.14
C TYR A 447 -14.00 -39.76 15.67
N LEU A 448 -12.86 -39.71 15.00
CA LEU A 448 -12.16 -40.92 14.54
C LEU A 448 -11.75 -41.80 15.72
N GLY A 449 -11.27 -41.21 16.81
CA GLY A 449 -10.91 -41.94 18.03
C GLY A 449 -12.10 -42.65 18.69
N GLU A 450 -13.26 -42.00 18.76
CA GLU A 450 -14.50 -42.62 19.25
C GLU A 450 -14.94 -43.78 18.37
N GLN A 451 -14.96 -43.58 17.05
CA GLN A 451 -15.37 -44.60 16.10
C GLN A 451 -14.41 -45.80 16.06
N GLN A 452 -13.09 -45.58 16.23
CA GLN A 452 -12.12 -46.67 16.33
C GLN A 452 -12.30 -47.51 17.60
N LYS A 453 -12.77 -46.91 18.70
CA LYS A 453 -13.09 -47.66 19.93
C LYS A 453 -14.38 -48.46 19.79
N ALA A 454 -15.36 -47.93 19.05
CA ALA A 454 -16.68 -48.52 18.91
C ALA A 454 -16.77 -49.60 17.80
N LEU A 455 -15.94 -49.50 16.75
CA LEU A 455 -16.03 -50.34 15.56
C LEU A 455 -14.85 -51.31 15.43
N SER A 456 -15.08 -52.46 14.80
CA SER A 456 -13.98 -53.32 14.34
C SER A 456 -13.14 -52.63 13.26
N SER A 457 -11.88 -53.05 13.07
CA SER A 457 -10.96 -52.47 12.07
C SER A 457 -11.57 -52.42 10.65
N ASN A 458 -12.27 -53.47 10.22
CA ASN A 458 -12.93 -53.52 8.91
C ASN A 458 -14.13 -52.56 8.81
N GLN A 459 -14.95 -52.47 9.88
CA GLN A 459 -16.07 -51.53 9.94
C GLN A 459 -15.59 -50.08 9.94
N PHE A 460 -14.51 -49.78 10.68
CA PHE A 460 -13.90 -48.45 10.70
C PHE A 460 -13.32 -48.05 9.34
N ARG A 461 -12.66 -48.98 8.64
CA ARG A 461 -12.18 -48.74 7.26
C ARG A 461 -13.33 -48.46 6.30
N ARG A 462 -14.46 -49.17 6.45
CA ARG A 462 -15.69 -48.92 5.68
C ARG A 462 -16.28 -47.55 6.01
N LEU A 463 -16.33 -47.17 7.29
CA LEU A 463 -16.79 -45.86 7.73
C LEU A 463 -15.97 -44.73 7.10
N CYS A 464 -14.63 -44.82 7.14
CA CYS A 464 -13.76 -43.83 6.52
C CYS A 464 -14.10 -43.63 5.04
N ARG A 465 -14.31 -44.73 4.29
CA ARG A 465 -14.71 -44.67 2.88
C ARG A 465 -16.09 -44.02 2.70
N THR A 466 -17.08 -44.37 3.53
CA THR A 466 -18.45 -43.81 3.47
C THR A 466 -18.47 -42.31 3.77
N ASP A 467 -17.61 -41.85 4.66
CA ASP A 467 -17.53 -40.45 5.09
C ASP A 467 -16.46 -39.65 4.33
N TYR A 468 -15.98 -40.17 3.19
CA TYR A 468 -15.00 -39.52 2.32
C TYR A 468 -13.71 -39.15 3.05
N LEU A 469 -13.17 -40.08 3.83
CA LEU A 469 -11.91 -39.96 4.55
C LEU A 469 -10.93 -41.03 4.03
N ASN A 470 -9.73 -40.59 3.68
CA ASN A 470 -8.68 -41.49 3.23
C ASN A 470 -8.08 -42.25 4.43
N TYR A 471 -8.40 -43.53 4.56
CA TYR A 471 -7.94 -44.37 5.67
C TYR A 471 -6.41 -44.39 5.83
N LEU A 472 -5.64 -44.38 4.74
CA LEU A 472 -4.18 -44.40 4.80
C LEU A 472 -3.62 -43.09 5.36
N ARG A 473 -4.21 -41.94 4.99
CA ARG A 473 -3.82 -40.63 5.55
C ARG A 473 -4.24 -40.49 7.00
N VAL A 474 -5.39 -41.05 7.38
CA VAL A 474 -5.79 -41.13 8.79
C VAL A 474 -4.76 -41.93 9.59
N ARG A 475 -4.27 -43.06 9.07
CA ARG A 475 -3.19 -43.82 9.71
C ARG A 475 -1.91 -43.02 9.78
N GLU A 476 -1.48 -42.40 8.68
CA GLU A 476 -0.27 -41.57 8.66
C GLU A 476 -0.34 -40.40 9.65
N TRP A 477 -1.51 -39.77 9.78
CA TRP A 477 -1.76 -38.74 10.78
C TRP A 477 -1.56 -39.28 12.20
N GLN A 478 -2.13 -40.45 12.49
CA GLN A 478 -1.98 -41.11 13.79
C GLN A 478 -0.54 -41.51 14.09
N ASP A 479 0.20 -41.96 13.09
CA ASP A 479 1.59 -42.35 13.21
C ASP A 479 2.48 -41.14 13.50
N ILE A 480 2.28 -40.00 12.81
CA ILE A 480 3.02 -38.74 13.10
C ILE A 480 2.67 -38.21 14.48
N TYR A 481 1.39 -38.21 14.88
CA TYR A 481 0.99 -37.80 16.23
C TYR A 481 1.70 -38.66 17.29
N THR A 482 1.78 -39.98 17.07
CA THR A 482 2.46 -40.90 17.98
C THR A 482 3.95 -40.61 18.05
N GLN A 483 4.59 -40.32 16.92
CA GLN A 483 6.01 -39.93 16.86
C GLN A 483 6.27 -38.61 17.60
N LEU A 484 5.44 -37.59 17.35
CA LEU A 484 5.52 -36.32 18.07
C LEU A 484 5.37 -36.53 19.58
N ARG A 485 4.39 -37.33 19.99
CA ARG A 485 4.14 -37.66 21.40
C ARG A 485 5.32 -38.36 22.06
N GLN A 486 6.03 -39.24 21.35
CA GLN A 486 7.25 -39.88 21.86
C GLN A 486 8.34 -38.84 22.14
N VAL A 487 8.65 -37.98 21.17
CA VAL A 487 9.66 -36.92 21.33
C VAL A 487 9.27 -35.91 22.42
N VAL A 488 8.00 -35.49 22.46
CA VAL A 488 7.45 -34.60 23.50
C VAL A 488 7.60 -35.22 24.90
N LYS A 489 7.40 -36.53 25.03
CA LYS A 489 7.62 -37.27 26.28
C LYS A 489 9.10 -37.33 26.65
N GLU A 490 9.99 -37.58 25.71
CA GLU A 490 11.46 -37.56 25.92
C GLU A 490 11.95 -36.18 26.36
N LEU A 491 11.36 -35.12 25.82
CA LEU A 491 11.61 -33.73 26.23
C LEU A 491 11.02 -33.36 27.60
N GLY A 492 10.28 -34.26 28.25
CA GLY A 492 9.65 -34.01 29.55
C GLY A 492 8.46 -33.03 29.51
N ILE A 493 7.84 -32.85 28.35
CA ILE A 493 6.72 -31.93 28.18
C ILE A 493 5.40 -32.64 28.56
N PRO A 494 4.63 -32.12 29.52
CA PRO A 494 3.37 -32.73 29.92
C PRO A 494 2.30 -32.57 28.84
N VAL A 495 1.53 -33.62 28.58
CA VAL A 495 0.37 -33.59 27.68
C VAL A 495 -0.89 -33.39 28.52
N ASN A 496 -1.70 -32.38 28.18
CA ASN A 496 -2.93 -32.05 28.88
C ASN A 496 -3.97 -33.19 28.78
N SER A 497 -4.69 -33.42 29.89
CA SER A 497 -5.79 -34.37 30.00
C SER A 497 -7.14 -33.76 29.69
N GLU A 498 -7.33 -32.49 30.02
CA GLU A 498 -8.53 -31.72 29.72
C GLU A 498 -8.39 -30.94 28.40
N PRO A 499 -9.47 -30.78 27.61
CA PRO A 499 -9.43 -29.98 26.40
C PRO A 499 -9.07 -28.52 26.71
N ALA A 500 -8.10 -27.97 25.98
CA ALA A 500 -7.70 -26.59 26.13
C ALA A 500 -8.73 -25.61 25.53
N GLU A 501 -8.76 -24.38 26.05
CA GLU A 501 -9.62 -23.32 25.53
C GLU A 501 -9.17 -22.82 24.14
N TYR A 502 -10.11 -22.21 23.40
CA TYR A 502 -9.87 -21.69 22.06
C TYR A 502 -8.64 -20.77 22.01
N ARG A 503 -8.58 -19.77 22.90
CA ARG A 503 -7.49 -18.79 22.95
C ARG A 503 -6.13 -19.46 23.12
N GLU A 504 -6.01 -20.36 24.09
CA GLU A 504 -4.74 -21.00 24.44
C GLU A 504 -4.18 -21.86 23.30
N ILE A 505 -5.05 -22.55 22.55
CA ILE A 505 -4.66 -23.27 21.33
C ILE A 505 -4.12 -22.28 20.28
N HIS A 506 -4.86 -21.20 20.01
CA HIS A 506 -4.54 -20.27 18.92
C HIS A 506 -3.32 -19.40 19.23
N VAL A 507 -3.07 -19.05 20.49
CA VAL A 507 -1.84 -18.35 20.93
C VAL A 507 -0.61 -19.25 20.72
N ALA A 508 -0.70 -20.55 21.04
CA ALA A 508 0.39 -21.48 20.78
C ALA A 508 0.67 -21.62 19.28
N LEU A 509 -0.38 -21.75 18.45
CA LEU A 509 -0.26 -21.82 16.99
C LEU A 509 0.35 -20.54 16.38
N LEU A 510 -0.02 -19.36 16.91
CA LEU A 510 0.49 -18.07 16.44
C LEU A 510 2.01 -18.00 16.44
N THR A 511 2.71 -18.66 17.38
CA THR A 511 4.17 -18.65 17.45
C THR A 511 4.87 -19.21 16.21
N GLY A 512 4.24 -20.15 15.50
CA GLY A 512 4.75 -20.65 14.21
C GLY A 512 4.20 -19.88 13.00
N LEU A 513 3.16 -19.07 13.19
CA LEU A 513 2.36 -18.41 12.13
C LEU A 513 2.40 -16.88 12.20
N LEU A 514 3.36 -16.26 12.90
CA LEU A 514 3.45 -14.80 13.04
C LEU A 514 3.53 -14.07 11.70
N SER A 515 4.17 -14.66 10.68
CA SER A 515 4.18 -14.10 9.33
C SER A 515 2.92 -14.42 8.49
N HIS A 516 1.98 -15.22 9.00
CA HIS A 516 0.75 -15.65 8.31
C HIS A 516 -0.52 -15.07 8.96
N ILE A 517 -0.39 -13.94 9.67
CA ILE A 517 -1.53 -13.17 10.17
C ILE A 517 -1.99 -12.16 9.13
N GLY A 518 -3.27 -11.78 9.17
CA GLY A 518 -3.84 -10.74 8.33
C GLY A 518 -4.97 -9.97 8.98
N MET A 519 -5.04 -8.68 8.65
CA MET A 519 -6.11 -7.76 9.02
C MET A 519 -6.99 -7.51 7.78
N LYS A 520 -8.29 -7.74 7.93
CA LYS A 520 -9.27 -7.57 6.85
C LYS A 520 -9.39 -6.10 6.44
N ASP A 521 -9.43 -5.85 5.14
CA ASP A 521 -9.74 -4.53 4.58
C ASP A 521 -11.22 -4.18 4.79
N ALA A 522 -11.55 -2.90 4.98
CA ALA A 522 -12.91 -2.47 5.27
C ALA A 522 -13.84 -2.64 4.06
N ASP A 523 -13.31 -2.39 2.86
CA ASP A 523 -14.10 -2.31 1.62
C ASP A 523 -14.01 -3.57 0.74
N LYS A 524 -13.12 -4.53 1.10
CA LYS A 524 -12.82 -5.71 0.28
C LYS A 524 -12.85 -7.00 1.09
N GLN A 525 -13.15 -8.13 0.44
CA GLN A 525 -12.99 -9.48 1.02
C GLN A 525 -11.53 -9.96 0.93
N GLU A 526 -10.61 -9.07 1.27
CA GLU A 526 -9.17 -9.27 1.22
C GLU A 526 -8.53 -8.85 2.54
N TYR A 527 -7.39 -9.45 2.85
CA TYR A 527 -6.61 -9.19 4.05
C TYR A 527 -5.29 -8.54 3.69
N THR A 528 -4.89 -7.56 4.50
CA THR A 528 -3.51 -7.09 4.56
C THR A 528 -2.76 -8.00 5.54
N GLY A 529 -1.87 -8.82 5.02
CA GLY A 529 -0.99 -9.71 5.77
C GLY A 529 0.35 -9.08 6.13
N ALA A 530 1.16 -9.84 6.86
CA ALA A 530 2.54 -9.47 7.16
C ALA A 530 3.31 -9.06 5.89
N ARG A 531 4.15 -8.03 5.99
CA ARG A 531 4.96 -7.50 4.87
C ARG A 531 4.11 -7.00 3.70
N ASN A 532 2.90 -6.49 3.99
CA ASN A 532 1.94 -5.95 3.02
C ASN A 532 1.42 -6.97 1.99
N ALA A 533 1.53 -8.28 2.27
CA ALA A 533 0.93 -9.30 1.40
C ALA A 533 -0.59 -9.13 1.35
N ARG A 534 -1.22 -9.32 0.18
CA ARG A 534 -2.67 -9.28 0.02
C ARG A 534 -3.18 -10.68 -0.27
N PHE A 535 -4.07 -11.20 0.58
CA PHE A 535 -4.63 -12.55 0.41
C PHE A 535 -6.11 -12.62 0.75
N SER A 536 -6.79 -13.64 0.23
CA SER A 536 -8.17 -13.98 0.61
C SER A 536 -8.21 -15.35 1.29
N ILE A 537 -9.19 -15.58 2.17
CA ILE A 537 -9.43 -16.91 2.75
C ILE A 537 -9.88 -17.86 1.63
N PHE A 538 -9.33 -19.08 1.60
CA PHE A 538 -9.68 -20.09 0.59
C PHE A 538 -11.17 -20.48 0.67
N PRO A 539 -11.89 -20.63 -0.46
CA PRO A 539 -13.34 -20.93 -0.46
C PRO A 539 -13.76 -22.19 0.29
N GLY A 540 -12.83 -23.14 0.43
CA GLY A 540 -13.06 -24.37 1.19
C GLY A 540 -13.07 -24.22 2.72
N SER A 541 -12.71 -23.04 3.25
CA SER A 541 -12.68 -22.72 4.68
C SER A 541 -14.07 -22.46 5.25
N GLY A 542 -14.30 -22.82 6.51
CA GLY A 542 -15.52 -22.46 7.24
C GLY A 542 -15.70 -20.94 7.39
N LEU A 543 -14.59 -20.19 7.38
CA LEU A 543 -14.57 -18.73 7.58
C LEU A 543 -14.76 -17.95 6.28
N PHE A 544 -14.83 -18.60 5.11
CA PHE A 544 -14.91 -17.91 3.82
C PHE A 544 -16.14 -17.01 3.69
N LYS A 545 -17.31 -17.47 4.17
CA LYS A 545 -18.57 -16.71 4.08
C LYS A 545 -18.65 -15.55 5.08
N LYS A 546 -18.04 -15.70 6.25
CA LYS A 546 -18.01 -14.70 7.32
C LYS A 546 -16.57 -14.49 7.81
N PRO A 547 -15.71 -13.83 7.00
CA PRO A 547 -14.31 -13.65 7.34
C PRO A 547 -14.15 -12.67 8.52
N PRO A 548 -13.38 -13.04 9.57
CA PRO A 548 -13.16 -12.20 10.75
C PRO A 548 -12.33 -10.94 10.44
N LYS A 549 -12.27 -9.99 11.38
CA LYS A 549 -11.44 -8.78 11.24
C LYS A 549 -9.95 -9.12 11.23
N TRP A 550 -9.54 -10.06 12.08
CA TRP A 550 -8.18 -10.57 12.16
C TRP A 550 -8.18 -12.08 12.02
N THR A 551 -7.24 -12.58 11.24
CA THR A 551 -7.10 -14.01 11.00
C THR A 551 -5.64 -14.44 11.04
N MET A 552 -5.38 -15.68 11.42
CA MET A 552 -4.16 -16.40 11.05
C MET A 552 -4.50 -17.53 10.09
N VAL A 553 -3.55 -17.89 9.23
CA VAL A 553 -3.68 -19.02 8.30
C VAL A 553 -2.48 -19.95 8.41
N ALA A 554 -2.69 -21.25 8.22
CA ALA A 554 -1.58 -22.22 8.25
C ALA A 554 -0.64 -22.00 7.05
N GLU A 555 -1.22 -21.77 5.87
CA GLU A 555 -0.49 -21.68 4.62
C GLU A 555 -0.97 -20.51 3.76
N LEU A 556 -0.01 -19.85 3.10
CA LEU A 556 -0.25 -18.89 2.02
C LEU A 556 0.18 -19.55 0.71
N VAL A 557 -0.76 -19.79 -0.20
CA VAL A 557 -0.51 -20.48 -1.47
C VAL A 557 -1.01 -19.64 -2.63
N GLU A 558 -0.15 -19.38 -3.61
CA GLU A 558 -0.49 -18.62 -4.81
C GLU A 558 -0.95 -19.56 -5.93
N THR A 559 -2.17 -19.33 -6.44
CA THR A 559 -2.69 -19.99 -7.65
C THR A 559 -3.05 -18.93 -8.69
N SER A 560 -4.32 -18.53 -8.80
CA SER A 560 -4.74 -17.33 -9.55
C SER A 560 -4.57 -16.03 -8.76
N ARG A 561 -4.57 -16.16 -7.43
CA ARG A 561 -4.26 -15.12 -6.44
C ARG A 561 -3.71 -15.80 -5.19
N LEU A 562 -3.28 -15.00 -4.22
CA LEU A 562 -2.79 -15.52 -2.95
C LEU A 562 -3.96 -15.93 -2.05
N TRP A 563 -3.98 -17.21 -1.68
CA TRP A 563 -5.00 -17.80 -0.81
C TRP A 563 -4.41 -18.17 0.54
N GLY A 564 -5.08 -17.76 1.61
CA GLY A 564 -4.87 -18.27 2.96
C GLY A 564 -5.68 -19.53 3.20
N ARG A 565 -5.01 -20.65 3.45
CA ARG A 565 -5.65 -21.95 3.69
C ARG A 565 -5.56 -22.30 5.18
N ILE A 566 -6.63 -22.92 5.68
CA ILE A 566 -6.79 -23.32 7.08
C ILE A 566 -6.70 -22.07 7.97
N ALA A 567 -7.83 -21.36 8.08
CA ALA A 567 -7.92 -20.07 8.74
C ALA A 567 -8.53 -20.17 10.14
N ALA A 568 -8.13 -19.29 11.03
CA ALA A 568 -8.82 -19.06 12.30
C ALA A 568 -8.89 -17.57 12.65
N ARG A 569 -9.92 -17.21 13.42
CA ARG A 569 -10.03 -15.89 14.04
C ARG A 569 -8.97 -15.74 15.13
N ILE A 570 -8.36 -14.55 15.19
CA ILE A 570 -7.47 -14.16 16.29
C ILE A 570 -7.82 -12.76 16.74
N GLU A 571 -7.37 -12.37 17.94
CA GLU A 571 -7.35 -10.99 18.38
C GLU A 571 -5.92 -10.42 18.31
N PRO A 572 -5.74 -9.14 17.94
CA PRO A 572 -4.40 -8.55 17.78
C PRO A 572 -3.60 -8.51 19.09
N GLU A 573 -4.28 -8.41 20.23
CA GLU A 573 -3.69 -8.46 21.58
C GLU A 573 -3.03 -9.81 21.91
N TRP A 574 -3.39 -10.89 21.22
CA TRP A 574 -2.76 -12.20 21.38
C TRP A 574 -1.37 -12.26 20.75
N VAL A 575 -1.09 -11.36 19.80
CA VAL A 575 0.16 -11.34 19.02
C VAL A 575 1.30 -10.68 19.79
N GLU A 576 1.02 -9.59 20.53
CA GLU A 576 2.05 -8.82 21.24
C GLU A 576 2.90 -9.67 22.23
N PRO A 577 2.32 -10.54 23.08
CA PRO A 577 3.10 -11.32 24.04
C PRO A 577 4.04 -12.34 23.39
N VAL A 578 3.62 -12.93 22.26
CA VAL A 578 4.38 -13.98 21.57
C VAL A 578 5.35 -13.46 20.51
N ALA A 579 5.26 -12.17 20.16
CA ALA A 579 6.07 -11.53 19.13
C ALA A 579 7.02 -10.43 19.69
N GLN A 580 7.34 -10.44 20.99
CA GLN A 580 8.14 -9.39 21.64
C GLN A 580 9.48 -9.08 20.95
N HIS A 581 10.14 -10.10 20.37
CA HIS A 581 11.40 -9.96 19.64
C HIS A 581 11.23 -9.42 18.20
N LEU A 582 10.00 -9.26 17.71
CA LEU A 582 9.68 -8.88 16.34
C LEU A 582 8.87 -7.58 16.23
N ILE A 583 8.26 -7.14 17.32
CA ILE A 583 7.47 -5.91 17.34
C ILE A 583 8.36 -4.67 17.24
N LYS A 584 7.83 -3.64 16.58
CA LYS A 584 8.39 -2.29 16.56
C LYS A 584 7.45 -1.35 17.30
N ARG A 585 8.01 -0.59 18.24
CA ARG A 585 7.31 0.42 19.03
C ARG A 585 7.65 1.80 18.48
N SER A 586 6.64 2.65 18.35
CA SER A 586 6.78 4.05 18.02
C SER A 586 5.95 4.87 18.98
N TYR A 587 6.51 5.97 19.48
CA TYR A 587 5.86 6.86 20.44
C TYR A 587 5.57 8.21 19.80
N SER A 588 4.43 8.81 20.13
CA SER A 588 4.01 10.12 19.64
C SER A 588 3.35 10.94 20.75
N GLU A 589 3.32 12.26 20.58
CA GLU A 589 2.64 13.21 21.48
C GLU A 589 3.11 13.14 22.96
N PRO A 590 4.42 13.23 23.25
CA PRO A 590 4.89 13.34 24.62
C PRO A 590 4.37 14.65 25.23
N HIS A 591 3.59 14.57 26.30
CA HIS A 591 3.01 15.73 26.97
C HIS A 591 2.99 15.56 28.49
N TRP A 592 3.11 16.66 29.21
CA TRP A 592 2.93 16.67 30.67
C TRP A 592 1.46 16.43 31.01
N GLU A 593 1.17 15.45 31.86
CA GLU A 593 -0.17 15.22 32.38
C GLU A 593 -0.24 15.55 33.87
N ARG A 594 -0.86 16.68 34.19
CA ARG A 594 -1.04 17.19 35.55
C ARG A 594 -1.59 16.16 36.55
N ALA A 595 -2.55 15.33 36.12
CA ALA A 595 -3.18 14.32 36.98
C ALA A 595 -2.25 13.16 37.35
N GLN A 596 -1.34 12.76 36.45
CA GLN A 596 -0.36 11.70 36.70
C GLN A 596 0.95 12.25 37.30
N GLY A 597 1.21 13.54 37.14
CA GLY A 597 2.46 14.18 37.58
C GLY A 597 3.67 13.63 36.83
N ALA A 598 3.49 13.22 35.58
CA ALA A 598 4.52 12.65 34.71
C ALA A 598 4.21 12.96 33.24
N VAL A 599 5.23 12.82 32.39
CA VAL A 599 5.05 12.91 30.94
C VAL A 599 4.49 11.60 30.41
N MET A 600 3.41 11.71 29.64
CA MET A 600 2.71 10.61 29.01
C MET A 600 2.86 10.71 27.49
N ALA A 601 2.85 9.57 26.81
CA ALA A 601 2.87 9.50 25.35
C ALA A 601 1.91 8.43 24.83
N THR A 602 1.61 8.51 23.55
CA THR A 602 0.84 7.50 22.81
C THR A 602 1.80 6.52 22.16
N GLU A 603 1.70 5.23 22.49
CA GLU A 603 2.48 4.14 21.91
C GLU A 603 1.68 3.42 20.83
N LYS A 604 2.32 3.20 19.68
CA LYS A 604 1.84 2.34 18.60
C LYS A 604 2.80 1.16 18.44
N VAL A 605 2.24 -0.05 18.38
CA VAL A 605 3.01 -1.30 18.24
C VAL A 605 2.65 -1.97 16.93
N THR A 606 3.67 -2.30 16.14
CA THR A 606 3.51 -2.96 14.85
C THR A 606 4.31 -4.25 14.78
N VAL A 607 3.80 -5.26 14.07
CA VAL A 607 4.54 -6.49 13.73
C VAL A 607 4.46 -6.71 12.23
N TYR A 608 5.61 -6.84 11.56
CA TYR A 608 5.68 -6.96 10.10
C TYR A 608 4.86 -5.93 9.29
N GLY A 609 4.73 -4.70 9.80
CA GLY A 609 3.96 -3.62 9.19
C GLY A 609 2.47 -3.58 9.56
N LEU A 610 1.96 -4.58 10.29
CA LEU A 610 0.58 -4.61 10.77
C LEU A 610 0.48 -3.94 12.16
N PRO A 611 -0.44 -2.99 12.38
CA PRO A 611 -0.65 -2.37 13.69
C PRO A 611 -1.44 -3.30 14.61
N ILE A 612 -0.76 -3.90 15.58
CA ILE A 612 -1.40 -4.74 16.62
C ILE A 612 -1.88 -3.91 17.82
N VAL A 613 -1.21 -2.79 18.09
CA VAL A 613 -1.68 -1.76 19.03
C VAL A 613 -1.69 -0.44 18.28
N ALA A 614 -2.88 0.14 18.07
CA ALA A 614 -3.03 1.37 17.31
C ALA A 614 -2.60 2.60 18.13
N ALA A 615 -3.03 2.68 19.39
CA ALA A 615 -2.70 3.74 20.33
C ALA A 615 -2.90 3.22 21.77
N ARG A 616 -1.83 3.21 22.57
CA ARG A 616 -1.84 2.88 24.01
C ARG A 616 -1.14 4.00 24.77
N LYS A 617 -1.78 4.54 25.80
CA LYS A 617 -1.16 5.53 26.69
C LYS A 617 -0.07 4.87 27.54
N VAL A 618 1.13 5.42 27.52
CA VAL A 618 2.29 4.91 28.28
C VAL A 618 3.03 6.04 29.01
N ASN A 619 3.70 5.68 30.10
CA ASN A 619 4.59 6.60 30.79
C ASN A 619 5.88 6.78 29.98
N TYR A 620 6.24 8.03 29.68
CA TYR A 620 7.35 8.35 28.79
C TYR A 620 8.72 8.40 29.49
N SER A 621 8.73 8.33 30.83
CA SER A 621 9.92 8.51 31.66
C SER A 621 11.06 7.53 31.39
N GLN A 622 10.75 6.30 30.94
CA GLN A 622 11.79 5.29 30.60
C GLN A 622 12.26 5.36 29.15
N ILE A 623 11.59 6.17 28.32
CA ILE A 623 11.86 6.25 26.87
C ILE A 623 12.77 7.43 26.58
N ASP A 624 12.43 8.62 27.10
CA ASP A 624 13.27 9.81 26.98
C ASP A 624 13.23 10.63 28.29
N PRO A 625 14.10 10.30 29.27
CA PRO A 625 14.17 11.00 30.54
C PRO A 625 14.50 12.48 30.40
N ALA A 626 15.29 12.87 29.39
CA ALA A 626 15.72 14.25 29.20
C ALA A 626 14.55 15.13 28.75
N LEU A 627 13.77 14.67 27.76
CA LEU A 627 12.55 15.37 27.37
C LEU A 627 11.52 15.40 28.51
N CYS A 628 11.42 14.33 29.30
CA CYS A 628 10.53 14.31 30.46
C CYS A 628 10.88 15.37 31.51
N ARG A 629 12.19 15.58 31.75
CA ARG A 629 12.67 16.66 32.62
C ARG A 629 12.30 18.03 32.08
N GLU A 630 12.59 18.29 30.81
CA GLU A 630 12.32 19.58 30.18
C GLU A 630 10.83 19.93 30.29
N LEU A 631 9.96 19.02 29.90
CA LEU A 631 8.51 19.18 29.99
C LEU A 631 8.03 19.32 31.44
N PHE A 632 8.64 18.60 32.39
CA PHE A 632 8.34 18.78 33.81
C PHE A 632 8.70 20.20 34.29
N ILE A 633 9.89 20.71 33.98
CA ILE A 633 10.29 22.06 34.42
C ILE A 633 9.40 23.11 33.75
N ARG A 634 9.24 23.04 32.42
CA ARG A 634 8.50 24.03 31.65
C ARG A 634 7.01 24.06 32.03
N HIS A 635 6.32 22.93 32.00
CA HIS A 635 4.89 22.91 32.29
C HIS A 635 4.60 22.91 33.80
N ALA A 636 5.26 22.05 34.57
CA ALA A 636 4.91 21.88 35.98
C ALA A 636 5.43 23.04 36.85
N LEU A 637 6.67 23.50 36.65
CA LEU A 637 7.31 24.50 37.52
C LEU A 637 7.23 25.93 36.99
N VAL A 638 7.42 26.13 35.68
CA VAL A 638 7.37 27.47 35.05
C VAL A 638 5.92 27.86 34.77
N GLU A 639 5.16 27.12 33.97
CA GLU A 639 3.77 27.47 33.65
C GLU A 639 2.80 27.28 34.84
N GLY A 640 3.24 26.53 35.86
CA GLY A 640 2.48 26.33 37.08
C GLY A 640 1.46 25.19 37.03
N ASP A 641 1.55 24.31 36.01
CA ASP A 641 0.66 23.17 35.80
C ASP A 641 0.98 21.96 36.70
N TRP A 642 1.17 22.26 37.98
CA TRP A 642 1.50 21.28 39.02
C TRP A 642 0.65 21.48 40.28
N GLN A 643 -0.03 20.43 40.70
CA GLN A 643 -0.73 20.41 42.00
C GLN A 643 0.24 19.94 43.08
N THR A 644 0.84 20.88 43.78
CA THR A 644 1.75 20.59 44.90
C THR A 644 1.41 21.42 46.15
N ARG A 645 1.89 20.95 47.30
CA ARG A 645 1.78 21.63 48.60
C ARG A 645 3.08 22.31 49.04
N HIS A 646 4.11 22.31 48.19
CA HIS A 646 5.41 22.93 48.51
C HIS A 646 5.26 24.44 48.77
N ALA A 647 5.98 24.94 49.76
CA ALA A 647 5.92 26.34 50.18
C ALA A 647 6.51 27.28 49.12
N PHE A 648 7.74 27.00 48.66
CA PHE A 648 8.43 27.80 47.63
C PHE A 648 7.57 28.04 46.39
N PHE A 649 6.86 27.01 45.91
CA PHE A 649 6.07 27.09 44.69
C PHE A 649 4.89 28.07 44.83
N ARG A 650 4.23 28.08 46.00
CA ARG A 650 3.16 29.04 46.31
C ARG A 650 3.69 30.46 46.44
N GLU A 651 4.86 30.62 47.07
CA GLU A 651 5.52 31.92 47.23
C GLU A 651 5.99 32.49 45.89
N ASN A 652 6.58 31.66 45.03
CA ASN A 652 7.01 32.02 43.68
C ASN A 652 5.84 32.42 42.77
N LEU A 653 4.75 31.66 42.78
CA LEU A 653 3.54 32.00 42.01
C LEU A 653 2.92 33.32 42.51
N LYS A 654 2.92 33.54 43.84
CA LYS A 654 2.44 34.81 44.41
C LYS A 654 3.34 35.98 44.01
N LEU A 655 4.66 35.84 44.10
CA LEU A 655 5.60 36.89 43.73
C LEU A 655 5.53 37.21 42.23
N ARG A 656 5.37 36.21 41.36
CA ARG A 656 5.10 36.41 39.94
C ARG A 656 3.83 37.20 39.71
N ALA A 657 2.71 36.81 40.34
CA ALA A 657 1.45 37.54 40.23
C ALA A 657 1.57 38.99 40.73
N GLU A 658 2.34 39.24 41.80
CA GLU A 658 2.61 40.59 42.30
C GLU A 658 3.44 41.45 41.31
N VAL A 659 4.42 40.85 40.62
CA VAL A 659 5.23 41.53 39.60
C VAL A 659 4.43 41.75 38.30
N GLU A 660 3.62 40.77 37.87
CA GLU A 660 2.66 40.91 36.76
C GLU A 660 1.65 42.03 37.04
N GLU A 661 1.16 42.16 38.28
CA GLU A 661 0.25 43.24 38.66
C GLU A 661 0.94 44.63 38.63
N LEU A 662 2.24 44.70 38.97
CA LEU A 662 3.06 45.91 38.84
C LEU A 662 3.33 46.27 37.36
N GLU A 663 3.47 45.27 36.50
CA GLU A 663 3.59 45.39 35.05
C GLU A 663 2.30 45.98 34.44
N HIS A 664 1.14 45.46 34.84
CA HIS A 664 -0.17 45.96 34.45
C HIS A 664 -0.43 47.41 34.92
N LYS A 665 0.03 47.79 36.12
CA LYS A 665 -0.13 49.15 36.68
C LYS A 665 0.81 50.18 36.03
N SER A 666 2.04 49.79 35.69
CA SER A 666 3.05 50.70 35.12
C SER A 666 2.97 50.87 33.60
N ARG A 667 2.16 50.03 32.91
CA ARG A 667 2.04 49.97 31.44
C ARG A 667 3.41 49.84 30.74
N ARG A 668 4.37 49.18 31.38
CA ARG A 668 5.65 48.71 30.80
C ARG A 668 5.60 47.19 30.81
N ARG A 669 5.88 46.52 29.68
CA ARG A 669 5.87 45.04 29.53
C ARG A 669 7.27 44.42 29.62
N ASP A 670 8.21 45.20 30.15
CA ASP A 670 9.63 44.89 30.11
C ASP A 670 10.15 44.66 31.54
N ILE A 671 9.23 44.44 32.49
CA ILE A 671 9.58 44.29 33.90
C ILE A 671 9.82 42.82 34.19
N LEU A 672 8.94 41.89 33.82
CA LEU A 672 9.10 40.46 34.13
C LEU A 672 10.16 39.78 33.24
N VAL A 673 10.98 38.88 33.80
CA VAL A 673 11.84 37.95 33.04
C VAL A 673 11.00 36.91 32.32
N ASP A 674 11.46 36.47 31.15
CA ASP A 674 10.77 35.47 30.32
C ASP A 674 10.80 34.06 30.93
N ASP A 675 9.89 33.20 30.47
CA ASP A 675 9.76 31.82 30.94
C ASP A 675 11.02 30.98 30.68
N ASP A 676 11.84 31.32 29.68
CA ASP A 676 13.12 30.65 29.44
C ASP A 676 14.16 31.00 30.52
N THR A 677 14.19 32.25 31.00
CA THR A 677 15.01 32.62 32.16
C THR A 677 14.56 31.88 33.43
N LEU A 678 13.25 31.70 33.62
CA LEU A 678 12.71 30.91 34.73
C LEU A 678 13.01 29.42 34.58
N PHE A 679 12.97 28.90 33.35
CA PHE A 679 13.38 27.54 33.03
C PHE A 679 14.85 27.32 33.38
N GLU A 680 15.76 28.20 32.94
CA GLU A 680 17.20 28.13 33.25
C GLU A 680 17.44 28.22 34.77
N PHE A 681 16.69 29.07 35.48
CA PHE A 681 16.76 29.17 36.94
C PHE A 681 16.51 27.82 37.61
N TYR A 682 15.43 27.12 37.21
CA TYR A 682 15.08 25.81 37.75
C TYR A 682 16.03 24.71 37.26
N ASP A 683 16.39 24.71 35.97
CA ASP A 683 17.24 23.67 35.36
C ASP A 683 18.65 23.64 35.98
N GLN A 684 19.23 24.81 36.29
CA GLN A 684 20.53 24.91 36.97
C GLN A 684 20.52 24.39 38.41
N ARG A 685 19.36 24.34 39.08
CA ARG A 685 19.24 24.06 40.52
C ARG A 685 18.65 22.67 40.82
N ILE A 686 17.79 22.16 39.95
CA ILE A 686 17.13 20.88 40.14
C ILE A 686 18.03 19.75 39.61
N SER A 687 18.21 18.67 40.37
CA SER A 687 19.01 17.51 39.91
C SER A 687 18.48 16.91 38.60
N HIS A 688 19.36 16.48 37.69
CA HIS A 688 19.00 15.87 36.39
C HIS A 688 18.11 14.63 36.50
N ASP A 689 18.14 13.92 37.63
CA ASP A 689 17.29 12.73 37.88
C ASP A 689 15.80 13.08 38.10
N VAL A 690 15.48 14.36 38.24
CA VAL A 690 14.11 14.84 38.46
C VAL A 690 13.37 14.98 37.13
N ILE A 691 12.63 13.93 36.78
CA ILE A 691 11.89 13.83 35.50
C ILE A 691 10.36 13.75 35.71
N SER A 692 9.89 13.78 36.96
CA SER A 692 8.46 13.74 37.31
C SER A 692 8.21 14.33 38.70
N ALA A 693 6.95 14.57 39.05
CA ALA A 693 6.56 15.09 40.37
C ALA A 693 7.06 14.19 41.52
N ARG A 694 6.99 12.86 41.37
CA ARG A 694 7.47 11.90 42.39
C ARG A 694 8.99 11.97 42.58
N HIS A 695 9.73 12.13 41.49
CA HIS A 695 11.18 12.33 41.56
C HIS A 695 11.51 13.65 42.25
N PHE A 696 10.78 14.72 41.93
CA PHE A 696 10.96 16.03 42.56
C PHE A 696 10.68 15.97 44.06
N ASP A 697 9.57 15.38 44.50
CA ASP A 697 9.22 15.30 45.92
C ASP A 697 10.28 14.56 46.74
N SER A 698 10.85 13.50 46.17
CA SER A 698 11.91 12.70 46.79
C SER A 698 13.22 13.48 46.90
N TRP A 699 13.56 14.25 45.87
CA TRP A 699 14.73 15.11 45.83
C TRP A 699 14.59 16.32 46.77
N TRP A 700 13.47 17.04 46.68
CA TRP A 700 13.20 18.24 47.47
C TRP A 700 13.18 17.98 48.97
N LYS A 701 12.62 16.83 49.42
CA LYS A 701 12.60 16.44 50.84
C LYS A 701 14.00 16.36 51.48
N LYS A 702 15.04 16.08 50.70
CA LYS A 702 16.42 16.04 51.16
C LYS A 702 17.03 17.43 51.17
N ILE A 703 16.98 18.12 50.02
CA ILE A 703 17.63 19.41 49.80
C ILE A 703 17.00 20.54 50.63
N SER A 704 15.67 20.53 50.82
CA SER A 704 14.98 21.58 51.58
C SER A 704 15.35 21.63 53.07
N ARG A 705 16.03 20.59 53.60
CA ARG A 705 16.56 20.59 54.97
C ARG A 705 17.86 21.36 55.10
N GLU A 706 18.64 21.41 54.02
CA GLU A 706 19.94 22.07 53.97
C GLU A 706 19.79 23.50 53.44
N THR A 707 19.02 23.67 52.37
CA THR A 707 18.77 24.97 51.71
C THR A 707 17.27 25.11 51.38
N PRO A 708 16.44 25.57 52.33
CA PRO A 708 14.99 25.68 52.15
C PRO A 708 14.58 26.69 51.06
N ASP A 709 15.39 27.73 50.85
CA ASP A 709 15.10 28.83 49.92
C ASP A 709 15.73 28.63 48.53
N LEU A 710 16.30 27.46 48.24
CA LEU A 710 17.06 27.18 47.01
C LEU A 710 16.29 27.56 45.73
N LEU A 711 14.97 27.35 45.74
CA LEU A 711 14.10 27.56 44.59
C LEU A 711 13.25 28.83 44.70
N ASN A 712 13.43 29.65 45.74
CA ASN A 712 12.65 30.87 45.91
C ASN A 712 13.13 31.97 44.94
N PHE A 713 12.20 32.71 44.35
CA PHE A 713 12.52 33.89 43.53
C PHE A 713 12.85 35.10 44.41
N GLU A 714 13.86 35.88 44.01
CA GLU A 714 14.06 37.24 44.53
C GLU A 714 13.38 38.26 43.60
N LYS A 715 12.79 39.32 44.18
CA LYS A 715 12.06 40.33 43.40
C LYS A 715 12.94 41.04 42.35
N SER A 716 14.23 41.19 42.63
CA SER A 716 15.24 41.72 41.69
C SER A 716 15.51 40.80 40.51
N MET A 717 15.47 39.47 40.71
CA MET A 717 15.63 38.49 39.63
C MET A 717 14.46 38.53 38.65
N LEU A 718 13.31 39.04 39.09
CA LEU A 718 12.11 39.22 38.28
C LEU A 718 12.06 40.55 37.52
N ILE A 719 13.09 41.42 37.59
CA ILE A 719 13.10 42.81 37.04
C ILE A 719 14.34 43.06 36.15
N LYS A 720 14.16 43.46 34.87
CA LYS A 720 15.27 43.83 33.96
C LYS A 720 15.81 45.26 34.24
N GLU A 721 17.12 45.44 34.45
CA GLU A 721 17.80 46.76 34.58
C GLU A 721 18.27 47.32 33.22
N GLY A 722 17.96 48.61 32.92
CA GLY A 722 18.67 49.37 31.87
C GLY A 722 17.87 50.11 30.78
N ALA A 723 16.75 50.78 31.08
CA ALA A 723 15.97 51.50 30.04
C ALA A 723 15.79 53.00 30.33
N GLU A 724 16.81 53.82 30.00
CA GLU A 724 16.65 55.27 29.81
C GLU A 724 16.76 55.64 28.33
N LYS A 725 15.73 56.39 27.87
CA LYS A 725 15.50 56.99 26.53
C LYS A 725 14.77 56.14 25.48
N ILE A 726 13.42 56.12 25.57
CA ILE A 726 12.55 55.95 24.40
C ILE A 726 11.36 56.90 24.53
N SER A 727 11.01 57.59 23.43
CA SER A 727 9.95 58.60 23.35
C SER A 727 8.59 57.95 23.10
N LYS A 728 7.49 58.54 23.62
CA LYS A 728 6.11 58.13 23.28
C LYS A 728 5.79 58.21 21.77
N LEU A 729 6.62 58.88 20.99
CA LEU A 729 6.50 58.98 19.53
C LEU A 729 6.93 57.70 18.80
N ASP A 730 7.76 56.86 19.44
CA ASP A 730 8.31 55.66 18.80
C ASP A 730 7.30 54.50 18.77
N TYR A 731 6.33 54.49 19.69
CA TYR A 731 5.28 53.48 19.86
C TYR A 731 3.88 54.13 19.92
N PRO A 732 3.29 54.50 18.77
CA PRO A 732 2.01 55.23 18.72
C PRO A 732 0.80 54.35 19.10
N ASN A 733 -0.16 54.89 19.87
CA ASN A 733 -1.39 54.12 20.19
C ASN A 733 -2.33 53.88 18.99
N PHE A 734 -2.13 54.61 17.88
CA PHE A 734 -2.99 54.57 16.71
C PHE A 734 -2.17 54.63 15.42
N TRP A 735 -2.61 53.86 14.42
CA TRP A 735 -2.17 53.97 13.04
C TRP A 735 -3.17 54.84 12.26
N HIS A 736 -2.65 55.73 11.42
CA HIS A 736 -3.45 56.65 10.62
C HIS A 736 -3.21 56.36 9.13
N GLN A 737 -4.29 56.09 8.39
CA GLN A 737 -4.25 55.86 6.94
C GLN A 737 -5.43 56.63 6.31
N GLY A 738 -5.13 57.70 5.56
CA GLY A 738 -6.16 58.61 5.05
C GLY A 738 -7.03 59.19 6.17
N ASN A 739 -8.33 58.92 6.12
CA ASN A 739 -9.32 59.31 7.14
C ASN A 739 -9.51 58.25 8.25
N LEU A 740 -8.84 57.10 8.18
CA LEU A 740 -8.98 56.00 9.14
C LEU A 740 -8.02 56.15 10.32
N LYS A 741 -8.53 55.88 11.53
CA LYS A 741 -7.77 55.85 12.79
C LYS A 741 -7.91 54.46 13.41
N LEU A 742 -6.88 53.63 13.28
CA LEU A 742 -6.86 52.23 13.72
C LEU A 742 -6.08 52.10 15.02
N ARG A 743 -6.58 51.32 15.98
CA ARG A 743 -5.92 51.15 17.29
C ARG A 743 -4.76 50.16 17.17
N LEU A 744 -3.62 50.47 17.76
CA LEU A 744 -2.48 49.55 17.87
C LEU A 744 -2.44 48.89 19.25
N SER A 745 -2.00 47.64 19.30
CA SER A 745 -1.58 46.97 20.53
C SER A 745 -0.27 46.23 20.31
N TYR A 746 0.57 46.20 21.34
CA TYR A 746 1.91 45.62 21.28
C TYR A 746 1.96 44.39 22.16
N GLN A 747 2.34 43.24 21.61
CA GLN A 747 2.50 41.98 22.34
C GLN A 747 3.91 41.46 22.09
N PHE A 748 4.60 41.02 23.15
CA PHE A 748 5.95 40.49 23.06
C PHE A 748 5.95 39.12 23.73
N GLU A 749 5.60 38.10 22.94
CA GLU A 749 5.47 36.70 23.34
C GLU A 749 6.01 35.84 22.19
N PRO A 750 7.33 35.55 22.18
CA PRO A 750 7.96 34.76 21.13
C PRO A 750 7.23 33.44 20.91
N GLY A 751 6.70 33.24 19.69
CA GLY A 751 5.95 32.03 19.31
C GLY A 751 4.42 32.16 19.36
N ALA A 752 3.86 33.26 19.87
CA ALA A 752 2.43 33.55 19.74
C ALA A 752 2.10 34.19 18.37
N ASP A 753 0.94 33.87 17.79
CA ASP A 753 0.50 34.42 16.50
C ASP A 753 0.38 35.96 16.48
N ALA A 754 0.18 36.57 17.66
CA ALA A 754 0.02 38.01 17.84
C ALA A 754 1.30 38.74 18.30
N ASP A 755 2.44 38.04 18.39
CA ASP A 755 3.74 38.63 18.73
C ASP A 755 4.11 39.77 17.77
N GLY A 756 4.60 40.88 18.31
CA GLY A 756 4.85 42.14 17.60
C GLY A 756 3.72 43.16 17.69
N VAL A 757 3.49 43.89 16.60
CA VAL A 757 2.50 44.99 16.52
C VAL A 757 1.20 44.47 15.91
N THR A 758 0.11 44.58 16.67
CA THR A 758 -1.24 44.23 16.20
C THR A 758 -2.07 45.48 15.88
N VAL A 759 -2.59 45.57 14.65
CA VAL A 759 -3.55 46.59 14.21
C VAL A 759 -4.98 46.06 14.40
N HIS A 760 -5.80 46.78 15.16
CA HIS A 760 -7.21 46.42 15.38
C HIS A 760 -8.09 47.08 14.33
N ILE A 761 -8.73 46.27 13.50
CA ILE A 761 -9.59 46.70 12.41
C ILE A 761 -11.05 46.35 12.75
N PRO A 762 -11.95 47.33 12.93
CA PRO A 762 -13.38 47.05 13.04
C PRO A 762 -13.90 46.35 11.79
N LEU A 763 -14.72 45.30 11.96
CA LEU A 763 -15.27 44.50 10.86
C LEU A 763 -15.89 45.34 9.72
N PRO A 764 -16.66 46.43 9.96
CA PRO A 764 -17.21 47.25 8.88
C PRO A 764 -16.17 48.03 8.06
N LEU A 765 -14.98 48.24 8.62
CA LEU A 765 -13.87 48.96 7.96
C LEU A 765 -12.90 48.02 7.26
N LEU A 766 -13.07 46.70 7.39
CA LEU A 766 -12.10 45.71 6.92
C LEU A 766 -11.76 45.89 5.44
N ASN A 767 -12.75 46.13 4.58
CA ASN A 767 -12.54 46.32 3.14
C ASN A 767 -12.05 47.72 2.76
N GLN A 768 -12.11 48.69 3.68
CA GLN A 768 -11.64 50.06 3.46
C GLN A 768 -10.18 50.27 3.89
N VAL A 769 -9.56 49.30 4.56
CA VAL A 769 -8.14 49.35 4.95
C VAL A 769 -7.28 48.81 3.81
N ASP A 770 -6.28 49.60 3.41
CA ASP A 770 -5.26 49.18 2.44
C ASP A 770 -4.04 48.62 3.16
N GLU A 771 -3.42 47.58 2.59
CA GLU A 771 -2.21 46.97 3.16
C GLU A 771 -0.96 47.87 3.00
N SER A 772 -1.03 48.85 2.10
CA SER A 772 0.06 49.77 1.80
C SER A 772 0.46 50.63 3.01
N GLY A 773 1.78 50.69 3.26
CA GLY A 773 2.38 51.45 4.36
C GLY A 773 2.59 50.67 5.66
N PHE A 774 1.85 49.57 5.92
CA PHE A 774 2.05 48.74 7.11
C PHE A 774 3.42 48.03 7.11
N GLU A 775 3.96 47.74 5.93
CA GLU A 775 5.32 47.24 5.71
C GLU A 775 6.41 48.13 6.31
N TRP A 776 6.17 49.44 6.50
CA TRP A 776 7.13 50.34 7.15
C TRP A 776 7.20 50.16 8.67
N GLN A 777 6.24 49.45 9.27
CA GLN A 777 6.11 49.28 10.71
C GLN A 777 6.07 50.62 11.49
N ILE A 778 5.88 50.55 12.80
CA ILE A 778 5.98 51.70 13.71
C ILE A 778 7.43 52.22 13.81
N PRO A 779 7.63 53.50 14.15
CA PRO A 779 8.98 54.08 14.22
C PRO A 779 9.96 53.32 15.11
N GLY A 780 9.52 52.80 16.27
CA GLY A 780 10.37 52.09 17.22
C GLY A 780 10.97 50.77 16.73
N LEU A 781 10.37 50.13 15.72
CA LEU A 781 10.84 48.82 15.20
C LEU A 781 11.44 48.90 13.79
N ARG A 782 11.39 50.07 13.14
CA ARG A 782 11.88 50.27 11.76
C ARG A 782 13.35 49.90 11.58
N ARG A 783 14.20 50.30 12.54
CA ARG A 783 15.63 50.01 12.49
C ARG A 783 15.89 48.51 12.49
N GLU A 784 15.19 47.78 13.35
CA GLU A 784 15.35 46.32 13.44
C GLU A 784 14.82 45.62 12.18
N LEU A 785 13.67 46.06 11.65
CA LEU A 785 13.10 45.55 10.41
C LEU A 785 14.03 45.71 9.21
N VAL A 786 14.61 46.90 9.00
CA VAL A 786 15.52 47.14 7.88
C VAL A 786 16.80 46.29 8.00
N ILE A 787 17.33 46.13 9.22
CA ILE A 787 18.49 45.25 9.45
C ILE A 787 18.15 43.79 9.11
N ALA A 788 16.98 43.31 9.53
CA ALA A 788 16.52 41.95 9.24
C ALA A 788 16.36 41.72 7.73
N LEU A 789 15.79 42.69 7.00
CA LEU A 789 15.66 42.65 5.55
C LEU A 789 17.02 42.60 4.85
N ILE A 790 17.99 43.46 5.21
CA ILE A 790 19.33 43.41 4.62
C ILE A 790 20.00 42.06 4.91
N LYS A 791 19.75 41.48 6.09
CA LYS A 791 20.27 40.16 6.47
C LYS A 791 19.61 39.01 5.69
N SER A 792 18.36 39.16 5.25
CA SER A 792 17.65 38.11 4.51
C SER A 792 18.10 37.98 3.06
N LEU A 793 18.81 38.98 2.51
CA LEU A 793 19.37 38.92 1.15
C LEU A 793 20.31 37.70 0.96
N PRO A 794 20.32 37.08 -0.24
CA PRO A 794 21.27 36.04 -0.62
C PRO A 794 22.71 36.44 -0.37
N LYS A 795 23.53 35.47 0.03
CA LYS A 795 24.95 35.68 0.36
C LYS A 795 25.75 36.47 -0.69
N PRO A 796 25.55 36.32 -2.03
CA PRO A 796 26.26 37.11 -3.04
C PRO A 796 25.90 38.61 -3.01
N VAL A 797 24.62 38.93 -2.80
CA VAL A 797 24.09 40.29 -2.80
C VAL A 797 24.36 40.97 -1.46
N ARG A 798 24.11 40.25 -0.35
CA ARG A 798 24.28 40.72 1.03
C ARG A 798 25.69 41.19 1.36
N ARG A 799 26.72 40.59 0.76
CA ARG A 799 28.14 40.98 0.98
C ARG A 799 28.41 42.45 0.68
N ASN A 800 27.63 43.06 -0.21
CA ASN A 800 27.76 44.48 -0.56
C ASN A 800 27.19 45.43 0.51
N PHE A 801 26.45 44.89 1.48
CA PHE A 801 25.74 45.65 2.53
C PHE A 801 26.19 45.25 3.95
N VAL A 802 27.43 44.79 4.09
CA VAL A 802 28.04 44.46 5.39
C VAL A 802 28.91 45.63 5.86
N PRO A 803 28.76 46.12 7.12
CA PRO A 803 27.84 45.67 8.16
C PRO A 803 26.39 46.16 7.96
N ALA A 804 25.40 45.25 8.03
CA ALA A 804 23.98 45.56 7.80
C ALA A 804 23.41 46.72 8.66
N PRO A 805 23.77 46.88 9.95
CA PRO A 805 23.31 48.02 10.77
C PRO A 805 23.69 49.39 10.19
N ASN A 806 24.89 49.52 9.62
CA ASN A 806 25.36 50.80 9.08
C ASN A 806 24.56 51.22 7.85
N TYR A 807 24.25 50.27 6.98
CA TYR A 807 23.43 50.51 5.79
C TYR A 807 21.96 50.77 6.16
N ALA A 808 21.44 50.10 7.19
CA ALA A 808 20.10 50.37 7.70
C ALA A 808 19.97 51.79 8.27
N GLU A 809 20.95 52.25 9.05
CA GLU A 809 20.98 53.63 9.57
C GLU A 809 21.14 54.66 8.45
N ALA A 810 22.02 54.40 7.48
CA ALA A 810 22.19 55.27 6.32
C ALA A 810 20.91 55.35 5.45
N PHE A 811 20.17 54.26 5.31
CA PHE A 811 18.87 54.23 4.66
C PHE A 811 17.85 55.08 5.41
N LEU A 812 17.66 54.82 6.71
CA LEU A 812 16.68 55.53 7.53
C LEU A 812 16.97 57.04 7.64
N GLY A 813 18.24 57.46 7.55
CA GLY A 813 18.61 58.88 7.51
C GLY A 813 18.36 59.58 6.17
N ARG A 814 18.07 58.85 5.08
CA ARG A 814 17.92 59.38 3.71
C ARG A 814 16.50 59.30 3.16
N VAL A 815 15.63 58.52 3.80
CA VAL A 815 14.24 58.32 3.35
C VAL A 815 13.26 59.01 4.27
N THR A 816 12.20 59.56 3.70
CA THR A 816 11.00 59.91 4.43
C THR A 816 10.09 58.68 4.46
N PRO A 817 9.74 58.13 5.65
CA PRO A 817 8.84 56.98 5.72
C PRO A 817 7.48 57.25 5.06
N LEU A 818 6.89 56.21 4.44
CA LEU A 818 5.56 56.23 3.79
C LEU A 818 5.44 57.02 2.48
N GLU A 819 6.50 57.67 1.97
CA GLU A 819 6.49 58.30 0.63
C GLU A 819 6.53 57.28 -0.52
N LEU A 820 7.21 56.15 -0.30
CA LEU A 820 7.32 55.03 -1.24
C LEU A 820 7.14 53.72 -0.49
N PRO A 821 6.76 52.63 -1.19
CA PRO A 821 6.80 51.31 -0.61
C PRO A 821 8.19 50.97 -0.05
N LEU A 822 8.25 50.22 1.06
CA LEU A 822 9.50 50.02 1.82
C LEU A 822 10.60 49.40 0.96
N LEU A 823 10.27 48.34 0.21
CA LEU A 823 11.25 47.67 -0.65
C LEU A 823 11.68 48.56 -1.83
N ASP A 824 10.78 49.35 -2.40
CA ASP A 824 11.13 50.30 -3.48
C ASP A 824 12.11 51.37 -2.99
N ALA A 825 11.86 51.88 -1.79
CA ALA A 825 12.77 52.82 -1.13
C ALA A 825 14.13 52.15 -0.85
N LEU A 826 14.14 50.91 -0.36
CA LEU A 826 15.37 50.17 -0.07
C LEU A 826 16.17 49.88 -1.35
N GLU A 827 15.54 49.34 -2.39
CA GLU A 827 16.18 49.04 -3.68
C GLU A 827 16.77 50.30 -4.31
N ARG A 828 16.02 51.41 -4.29
CA ARG A 828 16.48 52.70 -4.82
C ARG A 828 17.68 53.24 -4.04
N GLU A 829 17.60 53.28 -2.72
CA GLU A 829 18.65 53.90 -1.90
C GLU A 829 19.89 53.01 -1.74
N LEU A 830 19.73 51.69 -1.63
CA LEU A 830 20.86 50.75 -1.59
C LEU A 830 21.63 50.75 -2.92
N ARG A 831 20.94 50.86 -4.06
CA ARG A 831 21.57 51.06 -5.37
C ARG A 831 22.31 52.39 -5.45
N ARG A 832 21.76 53.48 -4.90
CA ARG A 832 22.45 54.78 -4.83
C ARG A 832 23.69 54.75 -3.92
N MET A 833 23.65 53.97 -2.85
CA MET A 833 24.77 53.86 -1.90
C MET A 833 25.92 53.02 -2.44
N THR A 834 25.63 51.93 -3.17
CA THR A 834 26.63 50.90 -3.52
C THR A 834 26.80 50.64 -5.02
N GLY A 835 25.89 51.14 -5.86
CA GLY A 835 25.83 50.84 -7.30
C GLY A 835 25.22 49.47 -7.64
N VAL A 836 25.00 48.61 -6.65
CA VAL A 836 24.46 47.25 -6.82
C VAL A 836 22.93 47.30 -6.91
N THR A 837 22.37 46.65 -7.93
CA THR A 837 20.92 46.48 -8.04
C THR A 837 20.53 45.24 -7.24
N VAL A 838 19.54 45.37 -6.37
CA VAL A 838 18.93 44.26 -5.63
C VAL A 838 17.61 43.96 -6.32
N ASP A 839 17.43 42.72 -6.79
CA ASP A 839 16.19 42.34 -7.46
C ASP A 839 15.11 42.05 -6.40
N ARG A 840 13.84 42.28 -6.77
CA ARG A 840 12.71 42.12 -5.84
C ARG A 840 12.63 40.73 -5.22
N GLU A 841 13.04 39.71 -5.98
CA GLU A 841 13.03 38.29 -5.61
C GLU A 841 14.10 37.93 -4.57
N ASP A 842 15.13 38.76 -4.40
CA ASP A 842 16.21 38.54 -3.44
C ASP A 842 15.78 38.83 -1.99
N TRP A 843 14.65 39.51 -1.76
CA TRP A 843 14.14 39.81 -0.43
C TRP A 843 13.38 38.61 0.17
N HIS A 844 14.07 37.80 0.96
CA HIS A 844 13.50 36.63 1.64
C HIS A 844 12.75 37.00 2.93
N TRP A 845 11.48 37.38 2.82
CA TRP A 845 10.61 37.76 3.96
C TRP A 845 10.33 36.63 4.95
N ASP A 846 10.46 35.37 4.52
CA ASP A 846 10.40 34.18 5.36
C ASP A 846 11.53 34.11 6.40
N GLN A 847 12.65 34.79 6.15
CA GLN A 847 13.77 34.88 7.09
C GLN A 847 13.67 36.09 8.04
N VAL A 848 12.70 36.98 7.84
CA VAL A 848 12.45 38.11 8.73
C VAL A 848 11.66 37.60 9.95
N PRO A 849 12.14 37.83 11.19
CA PRO A 849 11.44 37.44 12.39
C PRO A 849 9.98 37.90 12.41
N GLU A 850 9.11 37.02 12.88
CA GLU A 850 7.66 37.22 12.81
C GLU A 850 7.17 38.44 13.61
N HIS A 851 7.83 38.81 14.72
CA HIS A 851 7.48 39.98 15.54
C HIS A 851 7.74 41.33 14.85
N LEU A 852 8.52 41.33 13.76
CA LEU A 852 8.77 42.54 12.96
C LEU A 852 7.72 42.76 11.87
N LYS A 853 6.82 41.79 11.65
CA LYS A 853 5.69 41.87 10.72
C LYS A 853 4.45 42.36 11.48
N ILE A 854 3.59 43.13 10.81
CA ILE A 854 2.33 43.58 11.42
C ILE A 854 1.31 42.44 11.43
N THR A 855 0.65 42.26 12.57
CA THR A 855 -0.51 41.37 12.70
C THR A 855 -1.79 42.20 12.60
N PHE A 856 -2.76 41.74 11.83
CA PHE A 856 -4.08 42.37 11.71
C PHE A 856 -5.09 41.58 12.54
N ARG A 857 -5.84 42.28 13.39
CA ARG A 857 -6.91 41.69 14.22
C ARG A 857 -8.23 42.34 13.88
N VAL A 858 -9.16 41.55 13.36
CA VAL A 858 -10.51 42.02 13.06
C VAL A 858 -11.39 41.88 14.30
N VAL A 859 -12.06 42.97 14.69
CA VAL A 859 -12.90 43.04 15.89
C VAL A 859 -14.35 43.40 15.54
N ASN A 860 -15.29 42.93 16.36
CA ASN A 860 -16.70 43.32 16.25
C ASN A 860 -17.02 44.63 17.01
N ASP A 861 -18.28 45.06 16.98
CA ASP A 861 -18.79 46.27 17.66
C ASP A 861 -18.54 46.33 19.18
N LYS A 862 -18.22 45.19 19.82
CA LYS A 862 -17.86 45.09 21.25
C LYS A 862 -16.35 44.96 21.49
N ASN A 863 -15.51 45.27 20.50
CA ASN A 863 -14.06 45.05 20.50
C ASN A 863 -13.63 43.59 20.74
N LYS A 864 -14.51 42.61 20.49
CA LYS A 864 -14.18 41.19 20.61
C LYS A 864 -13.50 40.73 19.32
N LYS A 865 -12.38 40.01 19.45
CA LYS A 865 -11.66 39.38 18.33
C LYS A 865 -12.59 38.44 17.56
N LEU A 866 -12.69 38.64 16.25
CA LEU A 866 -13.34 37.73 15.32
C LEU A 866 -12.32 36.78 14.69
N GLN A 867 -11.23 37.35 14.17
CA GLN A 867 -10.11 36.62 13.57
C GLN A 867 -8.86 37.50 13.60
N GLU A 868 -7.69 36.88 13.52
CA GLU A 868 -6.40 37.57 13.40
C GLU A 868 -5.47 36.81 12.46
N GLY A 869 -4.51 37.50 11.87
CA GLY A 869 -3.55 36.94 10.91
C GLY A 869 -2.61 38.01 10.38
N ARG A 870 -1.56 37.60 9.66
CA ARG A 870 -0.53 38.50 9.11
C ARG A 870 -0.81 38.95 7.67
N SER A 871 -1.76 38.32 6.99
CA SER A 871 -2.24 38.75 5.67
C SER A 871 -3.61 39.41 5.80
N LEU A 872 -3.67 40.70 5.46
CA LEU A 872 -4.94 41.42 5.41
C LEU A 872 -5.86 40.83 4.34
N ALA A 873 -5.30 40.37 3.21
CA ALA A 873 -6.03 39.73 2.13
C ALA A 873 -6.70 38.41 2.58
N GLU A 874 -6.00 37.55 3.32
CA GLU A 874 -6.58 36.31 3.85
C GLU A 874 -7.72 36.58 4.83
N LEU A 875 -7.58 37.61 5.69
CA LEU A 875 -8.62 38.02 6.63
C LEU A 875 -9.86 38.59 5.94
N LYS A 876 -9.68 39.42 4.90
CA LYS A 876 -10.77 39.91 4.05
C LYS A 876 -11.57 38.75 3.46
N ASN A 877 -10.89 37.73 2.94
CA ASN A 877 -11.54 36.55 2.37
C ASN A 877 -12.28 35.70 3.42
N ALA A 878 -11.65 35.43 4.56
CA ALA A 878 -12.21 34.58 5.60
C ALA A 878 -13.45 35.18 6.29
N LEU A 879 -13.51 36.52 6.38
CA LEU A 879 -14.60 37.24 7.05
C LEU A 879 -15.64 37.82 6.10
N LYS A 880 -15.52 37.58 4.79
CA LYS A 880 -16.41 38.11 3.75
C LYS A 880 -17.90 37.94 4.07
N GLY A 881 -18.31 36.73 4.47
CA GLY A 881 -19.71 36.45 4.84
C GLY A 881 -20.19 37.24 6.07
N LYS A 882 -19.33 37.45 7.07
CA LYS A 882 -19.65 38.24 8.27
C LYS A 882 -19.70 39.74 7.98
N VAL A 883 -18.89 40.22 7.03
CA VAL A 883 -18.97 41.60 6.56
C VAL A 883 -20.31 41.85 5.88
N GLN A 884 -20.77 40.93 5.01
CA GLN A 884 -22.11 40.98 4.40
C GLN A 884 -23.23 41.00 5.44
N GLU A 885 -23.23 40.08 6.41
CA GLU A 885 -24.23 40.07 7.50
C GLU A 885 -24.27 41.38 8.29
N THR A 886 -23.10 42.00 8.51
CA THR A 886 -22.99 43.27 9.24
C THR A 886 -23.47 44.44 8.40
N LEU A 887 -23.29 44.42 7.07
CA LEU A 887 -23.81 45.43 6.16
C LEU A 887 -25.34 45.36 6.09
N SER A 888 -25.92 44.16 5.99
CA SER A 888 -27.36 43.93 6.03
C SER A 888 -28.00 44.38 7.35
N ALA A 889 -27.32 44.18 8.49
CA ALA A 889 -27.81 44.62 9.81
C ALA A 889 -27.69 46.14 10.07
N VAL A 890 -26.98 46.87 9.20
CA VAL A 890 -26.72 48.32 9.35
C VAL A 890 -27.63 49.15 8.43
N ALA A 891 -28.16 48.56 7.35
CA ALA A 891 -29.03 49.25 6.40
C ALA A 891 -30.37 49.71 7.01
N ASP A 892 -30.95 50.79 6.49
CA ASP A 892 -32.31 51.22 6.83
C ASP A 892 -33.33 50.13 6.44
N ASP A 893 -34.37 49.95 7.27
CA ASP A 893 -35.53 49.08 6.98
C ASP A 893 -36.16 49.49 5.63
N GLY A 894 -35.79 48.81 4.54
CA GLY A 894 -36.40 49.01 3.21
C GLY A 894 -35.50 48.86 1.97
N ILE A 895 -34.17 48.90 2.10
CA ILE A 895 -33.25 48.75 0.94
C ILE A 895 -33.10 47.28 0.53
N GLU A 896 -32.88 46.38 1.48
CA GLU A 896 -32.84 44.95 1.20
C GLU A 896 -34.28 44.39 1.12
N GLN A 897 -34.59 43.73 0.02
CA GLN A 897 -35.89 43.14 -0.26
C GLN A 897 -35.68 41.74 -0.83
N SER A 898 -36.57 40.79 -0.56
CA SER A 898 -36.48 39.41 -1.05
C SER A 898 -37.81 38.97 -1.67
N GLY A 899 -37.80 37.94 -2.50
CA GLY A 899 -39.04 37.41 -3.07
C GLY A 899 -39.68 38.31 -4.14
N LEU A 900 -38.90 39.15 -4.82
CA LEU A 900 -39.39 40.04 -5.87
C LEU A 900 -39.57 39.27 -7.17
N HIS A 901 -40.74 39.40 -7.80
CA HIS A 901 -41.01 38.82 -9.14
C HIS A 901 -41.18 39.88 -10.22
N ILE A 902 -41.37 41.15 -9.85
CA ILE A 902 -41.52 42.30 -10.74
C ILE A 902 -40.64 43.44 -10.24
N TRP A 903 -40.35 44.43 -11.10
CA TRP A 903 -39.64 45.64 -10.70
C TRP A 903 -40.58 46.55 -9.89
N SER A 904 -40.60 46.45 -8.55
CA SER A 904 -41.54 47.17 -7.67
C SER A 904 -40.88 48.04 -6.60
N PHE A 905 -39.58 48.33 -6.74
CA PHE A 905 -38.73 48.94 -5.71
C PHE A 905 -38.13 50.29 -6.11
N GLY A 906 -38.57 50.87 -7.22
CA GLY A 906 -38.09 52.18 -7.69
C GLY A 906 -36.68 52.14 -8.29
N GLU A 907 -35.91 53.20 -8.11
CA GLU A 907 -34.54 53.33 -8.61
C GLU A 907 -33.54 52.72 -7.62
N LEU A 908 -32.67 51.83 -8.12
CA LEU A 908 -31.63 51.20 -7.31
C LEU A 908 -30.36 52.07 -7.34
N PRO A 909 -29.91 52.66 -6.22
CA PRO A 909 -28.77 53.57 -6.24
C PRO A 909 -27.45 52.81 -6.49
N GLU A 910 -26.56 53.34 -7.32
CA GLU A 910 -25.27 52.68 -7.61
C GLU A 910 -24.35 52.56 -6.39
N SER A 911 -24.50 53.42 -5.38
CA SER A 911 -23.85 53.26 -4.08
C SER A 911 -24.67 53.90 -2.96
N TYR A 912 -24.50 53.40 -1.74
CA TYR A 912 -25.18 53.82 -0.52
C TYR A 912 -24.13 54.15 0.56
N GLU A 913 -24.24 55.31 1.21
CA GLU A 913 -23.33 55.74 2.29
C GLU A 913 -24.12 56.08 3.56
N GLN A 914 -23.73 55.51 4.71
CA GLN A 914 -24.38 55.77 5.99
C GLN A 914 -23.34 56.01 7.11
N LYS A 915 -23.66 56.92 8.04
CA LYS A 915 -22.78 57.30 9.16
C LYS A 915 -23.19 56.57 10.43
N ARG A 916 -22.31 55.72 10.98
CA ARG A 916 -22.53 54.99 12.25
C ARG A 916 -21.39 55.26 13.22
N GLY A 917 -21.69 55.94 14.32
CA GLY A 917 -20.67 56.40 15.27
C GLY A 917 -19.67 57.38 14.63
N ASN A 918 -18.37 57.06 14.71
CA ASN A 918 -17.28 57.92 14.21
C ASN A 918 -16.86 57.62 12.75
N TYR A 919 -17.51 56.68 12.05
CA TYR A 919 -17.08 56.24 10.71
C TYR A 919 -18.23 56.28 9.69
N LYS A 920 -17.88 56.42 8.40
CA LYS A 920 -18.80 56.33 7.27
C LYS A 920 -18.67 54.94 6.63
N VAL A 921 -19.77 54.21 6.49
CA VAL A 921 -19.84 52.91 5.82
C VAL A 921 -20.39 53.12 4.42
N LYS A 922 -19.73 52.55 3.41
CA LYS A 922 -20.14 52.59 2.00
C LYS A 922 -20.50 51.18 1.53
N ALA A 923 -21.63 51.05 0.84
CA ALA A 923 -22.17 49.80 0.32
C ALA A 923 -22.73 49.99 -1.10
N TRP A 924 -22.95 48.90 -1.82
CA TRP A 924 -23.33 48.86 -3.23
C TRP A 924 -24.49 47.87 -3.42
N PRO A 925 -25.76 48.32 -3.57
CA PRO A 925 -26.89 47.41 -3.73
C PRO A 925 -26.92 46.80 -5.14
N ALA A 926 -27.38 45.56 -5.25
CA ALA A 926 -27.63 44.88 -6.53
C ALA A 926 -28.77 43.87 -6.44
N LEU A 927 -29.38 43.55 -7.59
CA LEU A 927 -30.28 42.41 -7.72
C LEU A 927 -29.51 41.10 -7.59
N VAL A 928 -30.10 40.12 -6.91
CA VAL A 928 -29.53 38.79 -6.66
C VAL A 928 -30.54 37.72 -7.08
N ASP A 929 -30.08 36.71 -7.82
CA ASP A 929 -30.91 35.58 -8.24
C ASP A 929 -31.21 34.63 -7.06
N GLU A 930 -32.49 34.50 -6.67
CA GLU A 930 -32.98 33.55 -5.64
C GLU A 930 -33.65 32.30 -6.27
N ARG A 931 -33.43 32.06 -7.56
CA ARG A 931 -33.99 31.00 -8.42
C ARG A 931 -35.44 31.23 -8.83
N ASP A 932 -36.37 31.32 -7.88
CA ASP A 932 -37.80 31.53 -8.15
C ASP A 932 -38.19 33.02 -8.10
N SER A 933 -37.32 33.85 -7.54
CA SER A 933 -37.50 35.28 -7.32
C SER A 933 -36.14 36.00 -7.40
N VAL A 934 -36.13 37.32 -7.24
CA VAL A 934 -34.92 38.11 -7.03
C VAL A 934 -34.96 38.84 -5.70
N ALA A 935 -33.79 39.12 -5.15
CA ALA A 935 -33.61 39.95 -3.96
C ALA A 935 -32.76 41.18 -4.27
N ILE A 936 -32.84 42.21 -3.45
CA ILE A 936 -31.89 43.32 -3.39
C ILE A 936 -30.99 43.06 -2.18
N LYS A 937 -29.68 42.99 -2.41
CA LYS A 937 -28.68 42.82 -1.34
C LYS A 937 -27.57 43.85 -1.47
N LEU A 938 -26.95 44.19 -0.33
CA LEU A 938 -25.83 45.12 -0.27
C LEU A 938 -24.48 44.40 -0.39
N PHE A 939 -23.61 44.94 -1.25
CA PHE A 939 -22.24 44.48 -1.45
C PHE A 939 -21.25 45.52 -0.93
N ASP A 940 -20.02 45.09 -0.66
CA ASP A 940 -18.89 45.91 -0.20
C ASP A 940 -17.85 46.19 -1.31
N ASN A 941 -18.12 45.68 -2.52
CA ASN A 941 -17.26 45.80 -3.69
C ASN A 941 -18.11 46.05 -4.96
N PRO A 942 -17.81 47.10 -5.75
CA PRO A 942 -18.52 47.39 -7.00
C PRO A 942 -18.43 46.28 -8.06
N LEU A 943 -17.35 45.46 -8.08
CA LEU A 943 -17.25 44.36 -9.04
C LEU A 943 -18.27 43.25 -8.74
N GLU A 944 -18.43 42.91 -7.45
CA GLU A 944 -19.40 41.90 -6.99
C GLU A 944 -20.83 42.38 -7.19
N GLN A 945 -21.06 43.68 -6.96
CA GLN A 945 -22.30 44.35 -7.28
C GLN A 945 -22.66 44.17 -8.77
N GLN A 946 -21.74 44.45 -9.69
CA GLN A 946 -22.01 44.35 -11.13
C GLN A 946 -22.35 42.91 -11.55
N GLN A 947 -21.61 41.91 -11.05
CA GLN A 947 -21.87 40.50 -11.36
C GLN A 947 -23.20 40.01 -10.79
N ALA A 948 -23.49 40.36 -9.53
CA ALA A 948 -24.76 40.06 -8.90
C ALA A 948 -25.91 40.70 -9.68
N MET A 949 -25.80 42.01 -9.97
CA MET A 949 -26.79 42.79 -10.70
C MET A 949 -27.10 42.18 -12.06
N TRP A 950 -26.08 41.72 -12.78
CA TRP A 950 -26.25 41.04 -14.05
C TRP A 950 -27.09 39.76 -13.92
N CYS A 951 -26.74 38.89 -12.97
CA CYS A 951 -27.44 37.62 -12.75
C CYS A 951 -28.87 37.83 -12.24
N GLY A 952 -29.06 38.78 -11.31
CA GLY A 952 -30.37 39.14 -10.78
C GLY A 952 -31.28 39.75 -11.85
N LEU A 953 -30.75 40.65 -12.69
CA LEU A 953 -31.50 41.22 -13.80
C LEU A 953 -31.91 40.16 -14.82
N ARG A 954 -31.01 39.22 -15.16
CA ARG A 954 -31.35 38.06 -16.01
C ARG A 954 -32.50 37.25 -15.42
N ARG A 955 -32.46 36.95 -14.11
CA ARG A 955 -33.55 36.23 -13.44
C ARG A 955 -34.86 37.00 -13.52
N LEU A 956 -34.84 38.30 -13.22
CA LEU A 956 -36.03 39.14 -13.24
C LEU A 956 -36.66 39.20 -14.65
N LEU A 957 -35.83 39.30 -15.70
CA LEU A 957 -36.28 39.21 -17.09
C LEU A 957 -36.94 37.84 -17.39
N LEU A 958 -36.31 36.74 -16.96
CA LEU A 958 -36.84 35.39 -17.16
C LEU A 958 -38.17 35.13 -16.44
N LEU A 959 -38.40 35.77 -15.28
CA LEU A 959 -39.67 35.69 -14.55
C LEU A 959 -40.80 36.43 -15.28
N ASN A 960 -40.47 37.45 -16.06
CA ASN A 960 -41.43 38.35 -16.70
C ASN A 960 -41.59 38.14 -18.21
N ILE A 961 -40.85 37.21 -18.82
CA ILE A 961 -40.90 36.91 -20.25
C ILE A 961 -41.36 35.47 -20.46
N PRO A 962 -42.34 35.20 -21.35
CA PRO A 962 -42.75 33.84 -21.67
C PRO A 962 -41.57 32.98 -22.16
N SER A 963 -41.48 31.76 -21.65
CA SER A 963 -40.39 30.85 -21.99
C SER A 963 -40.34 30.52 -23.50
N PRO A 964 -39.17 30.61 -24.15
CA PRO A 964 -39.01 30.33 -25.58
C PRO A 964 -39.04 28.84 -25.93
N ILE A 965 -39.21 27.93 -24.96
CA ILE A 965 -39.12 26.46 -25.14
C ILE A 965 -40.05 25.97 -26.26
N LYS A 966 -41.30 26.44 -26.31
CA LYS A 966 -42.25 26.00 -27.34
C LYS A 966 -41.80 26.44 -28.75
N TYR A 967 -41.37 27.69 -28.89
CA TYR A 967 -40.88 28.23 -30.16
C TYR A 967 -39.59 27.53 -30.61
N LEU A 968 -38.67 27.29 -29.66
CA LEU A 968 -37.45 26.51 -29.89
C LEU A 968 -37.78 25.11 -30.40
N HIS A 969 -38.74 24.42 -29.77
CA HIS A 969 -39.18 23.10 -30.23
C HIS A 969 -39.82 23.14 -31.62
N GLU A 970 -40.51 24.20 -32.01
CA GLU A 970 -41.11 24.30 -33.35
C GLU A 970 -40.08 24.65 -34.44
N LYS A 971 -39.12 25.54 -34.15
CA LYS A 971 -38.19 26.10 -35.15
C LYS A 971 -36.84 25.39 -35.25
N LEU A 972 -36.45 24.61 -34.24
CA LEU A 972 -35.17 23.89 -34.28
C LEU A 972 -35.25 22.68 -35.25
N PRO A 973 -34.31 22.53 -36.20
CA PRO A 973 -34.30 21.37 -37.11
C PRO A 973 -34.25 20.02 -36.37
N ASN A 974 -34.87 18.97 -36.90
CA ASN A 974 -34.89 17.64 -36.25
C ASN A 974 -33.48 17.08 -35.98
N LYS A 975 -32.53 17.32 -36.89
CA LYS A 975 -31.11 16.98 -36.68
C LYS A 975 -30.54 17.69 -35.45
N ALA A 976 -30.85 18.98 -35.30
CA ALA A 976 -30.37 19.77 -34.18
C ALA A 976 -31.01 19.32 -32.85
N LYS A 977 -32.32 18.99 -32.87
CA LYS A 977 -33.01 18.39 -31.71
C LYS A 977 -32.37 17.09 -31.24
N LEU A 978 -32.02 16.20 -32.19
CA LEU A 978 -31.33 14.94 -31.87
C LEU A 978 -29.92 15.17 -31.33
N GLY A 979 -29.18 16.13 -31.89
CA GLY A 979 -27.82 16.43 -31.43
C GLY A 979 -27.75 16.96 -29.99
N LEU A 980 -28.79 17.63 -29.49
CA LEU A 980 -28.88 18.04 -28.08
C LEU A 980 -28.94 16.84 -27.10
N TYR A 981 -29.35 15.64 -27.54
CA TYR A 981 -29.29 14.43 -26.71
C TYR A 981 -27.89 13.90 -26.48
N PHE A 982 -26.87 14.42 -27.17
CA PHE A 982 -25.47 14.11 -26.88
C PHE A 982 -24.94 14.80 -25.63
N ASN A 983 -25.77 15.57 -24.92
CA ASN A 983 -25.43 16.18 -23.63
C ASN A 983 -24.97 15.11 -22.60
N PRO A 984 -23.71 15.13 -22.16
CA PRO A 984 -23.19 14.11 -21.25
C PRO A 984 -23.50 14.38 -19.75
N TYR A 985 -24.12 15.52 -19.39
CA TYR A 985 -24.20 16.00 -18.00
C TYR A 985 -25.60 16.23 -17.42
N GLY A 986 -26.68 15.83 -18.10
CA GLY A 986 -28.01 15.95 -17.51
C GLY A 986 -29.16 15.90 -18.49
N LYS A 987 -30.31 16.43 -18.05
CA LYS A 987 -31.53 16.49 -18.85
C LYS A 987 -31.38 17.58 -19.93
N VAL A 988 -31.91 17.30 -21.14
CA VAL A 988 -31.91 18.27 -22.25
C VAL A 988 -32.58 19.60 -21.86
N LEU A 989 -33.60 19.56 -20.99
CA LEU A 989 -34.25 20.77 -20.49
C LEU A 989 -33.29 21.71 -19.74
N GLU A 990 -32.37 21.19 -18.92
CA GLU A 990 -31.40 22.03 -18.20
C GLU A 990 -30.41 22.70 -19.16
N LEU A 991 -30.07 22.02 -20.27
CA LEU A 991 -29.24 22.61 -21.32
C LEU A 991 -30.00 23.69 -22.11
N ILE A 992 -31.30 23.48 -22.33
CA ILE A 992 -32.17 24.48 -22.95
C ILE A 992 -32.26 25.71 -22.03
N ASP A 993 -32.45 25.53 -20.72
CA ASP A 993 -32.46 26.62 -19.75
C ASP A 993 -31.13 27.39 -19.76
N ASP A 994 -29.99 26.70 -19.89
CA ASP A 994 -28.66 27.32 -20.03
C ASP A 994 -28.53 28.12 -21.35
N CYS A 995 -29.08 27.60 -22.47
CA CYS A 995 -29.13 28.34 -23.73
C CYS A 995 -30.02 29.60 -23.62
N ILE A 996 -31.10 29.52 -22.86
CA ILE A 996 -32.02 30.64 -22.62
C ILE A 996 -31.33 31.71 -21.77
N ALA A 997 -30.68 31.32 -20.67
CA ALA A 997 -29.89 32.24 -19.84
C ALA A 997 -28.80 32.96 -20.65
N CYS A 998 -28.02 32.22 -21.44
CA CYS A 998 -27.00 32.77 -22.33
C CYS A 998 -27.59 33.72 -23.40
N GLY A 999 -28.79 33.41 -23.91
CA GLY A 999 -29.53 34.27 -24.83
C GLY A 999 -29.95 35.59 -24.20
N VAL A 1000 -30.43 35.56 -22.96
CA VAL A 1000 -30.75 36.77 -22.20
C VAL A 1000 -29.49 37.59 -21.95
N ASP A 1001 -28.37 36.98 -21.54
CA ASP A 1001 -27.11 37.69 -21.32
C ASP A 1001 -26.61 38.40 -22.59
N LYS A 1002 -26.73 37.74 -23.75
CA LYS A 1002 -26.40 38.36 -25.04
C LYS A 1002 -27.24 39.60 -25.33
N LEU A 1003 -28.53 39.56 -24.99
CA LEU A 1003 -29.45 40.68 -25.23
C LEU A 1003 -29.25 41.81 -24.20
N ILE A 1004 -28.87 41.49 -22.96
CA ILE A 1004 -28.44 42.48 -21.97
C ILE A 1004 -27.19 43.21 -22.47
N ASP A 1005 -26.15 42.48 -22.90
CA ASP A 1005 -24.89 43.05 -23.44
C ASP A 1005 -25.16 43.95 -24.66
N ALA A 1006 -25.98 43.47 -25.60
CA ALA A 1006 -26.32 44.22 -26.82
C ALA A 1006 -27.09 45.53 -26.56
N ASN A 1007 -27.74 45.68 -25.41
CA ASN A 1007 -28.50 46.87 -25.03
C ASN A 1007 -27.79 47.73 -23.98
N GLY A 1008 -26.47 47.56 -23.80
CA GLY A 1008 -25.66 48.44 -22.94
C GLY A 1008 -25.47 47.98 -21.50
N GLY A 1009 -25.84 46.73 -21.17
CA GLY A 1009 -25.57 46.12 -19.88
C GLY A 1009 -26.74 46.21 -18.87
N PRO A 1010 -26.46 45.99 -17.56
CA PRO A 1010 -27.49 45.98 -16.54
C PRO A 1010 -28.12 47.36 -16.31
N VAL A 1011 -29.42 47.39 -16.06
CA VAL A 1011 -30.21 48.61 -15.82
C VAL A 1011 -30.53 48.82 -14.34
N TRP A 1012 -30.54 50.07 -13.88
CA TRP A 1012 -30.70 50.44 -12.47
C TRP A 1012 -32.05 51.09 -12.14
N SER A 1013 -32.90 51.29 -13.14
CA SER A 1013 -34.20 51.96 -13.00
C SER A 1013 -35.33 51.17 -13.67
N GLU A 1014 -36.56 51.40 -13.21
CA GLU A 1014 -37.78 50.75 -13.73
C GLU A 1014 -38.00 51.04 -15.22
N ALA A 1015 -37.73 52.28 -15.65
CA ALA A 1015 -37.80 52.68 -17.04
C ALA A 1015 -36.78 51.92 -17.91
N GLY A 1016 -35.55 51.77 -17.41
CA GLY A 1016 -34.51 50.96 -18.06
C GLY A 1016 -34.89 49.49 -18.16
N PHE A 1017 -35.45 48.91 -17.09
CA PHE A 1017 -35.93 47.54 -17.08
C PHE A 1017 -37.06 47.32 -18.09
N THR A 1018 -38.03 48.22 -18.14
CA THR A 1018 -39.18 48.11 -19.07
C THR A 1018 -38.72 48.16 -20.53
N ALA A 1019 -37.79 49.06 -20.86
CA ALA A 1019 -37.21 49.14 -22.20
C ALA A 1019 -36.43 47.87 -22.57
N LEU A 1020 -35.63 47.34 -21.64
CA LEU A 1020 -34.87 46.12 -21.83
C LEU A 1020 -35.78 44.89 -21.94
N HIS A 1021 -36.85 44.81 -21.13
CA HIS A 1021 -37.85 43.75 -21.15
C HIS A 1021 -38.52 43.63 -22.52
N GLU A 1022 -38.98 44.73 -23.10
CA GLU A 1022 -39.60 44.72 -24.44
C GLU A 1022 -38.62 44.27 -25.53
N LYS A 1023 -37.36 44.70 -25.46
CA LYS A 1023 -36.30 44.26 -26.39
C LYS A 1023 -35.99 42.77 -26.25
N VAL A 1024 -35.79 42.30 -25.03
CA VAL A 1024 -35.50 40.88 -24.76
C VAL A 1024 -36.70 40.03 -25.18
N ARG A 1025 -37.93 40.43 -24.85
CA ARG A 1025 -39.16 39.72 -25.24
C ARG A 1025 -39.29 39.57 -26.76
N ALA A 1026 -38.92 40.59 -27.53
CA ALA A 1026 -38.99 40.56 -28.99
C ALA A 1026 -37.95 39.63 -29.63
N GLU A 1027 -36.72 39.60 -29.09
CA GLU A 1027 -35.57 38.98 -29.76
C GLU A 1027 -35.10 37.65 -29.14
N LEU A 1028 -35.58 37.29 -27.94
CA LEU A 1028 -35.12 36.11 -27.20
C LEU A 1028 -35.35 34.81 -27.96
N ASN A 1029 -36.52 34.65 -28.59
CA ASN A 1029 -36.91 33.45 -29.31
C ASN A 1029 -35.89 33.07 -30.40
N ASP A 1030 -35.55 34.00 -31.30
CA ASP A 1030 -34.62 33.75 -32.40
C ASP A 1030 -33.18 33.64 -31.88
N THR A 1031 -32.81 34.43 -30.89
CA THR A 1031 -31.49 34.38 -30.26
C THR A 1031 -31.19 33.01 -29.64
N VAL A 1032 -32.16 32.42 -28.92
CA VAL A 1032 -32.02 31.09 -28.31
C VAL A 1032 -31.95 30.00 -29.36
N VAL A 1033 -32.71 30.11 -30.47
CA VAL A 1033 -32.63 29.16 -31.59
C VAL A 1033 -31.21 29.15 -32.19
N ASP A 1034 -30.60 30.31 -32.37
CA ASP A 1034 -29.25 30.39 -32.93
C ASP A 1034 -28.17 29.88 -31.97
N ILE A 1035 -28.29 30.16 -30.68
CA ILE A 1035 -27.41 29.57 -29.65
C ILE A 1035 -27.57 28.04 -29.63
N ALA A 1036 -28.79 27.52 -29.64
CA ALA A 1036 -29.05 26.08 -29.63
C ALA A 1036 -28.45 25.36 -30.85
N LYS A 1037 -28.46 25.98 -32.04
CA LYS A 1037 -27.77 25.44 -33.23
C LYS A 1037 -26.25 25.37 -33.04
N GLN A 1038 -25.64 26.36 -32.39
CA GLN A 1038 -24.20 26.34 -32.11
C GLN A 1038 -23.87 25.27 -31.07
N VAL A 1039 -24.68 25.17 -30.01
CA VAL A 1039 -24.55 24.15 -28.97
C VAL A 1039 -24.70 22.74 -29.52
N GLU A 1040 -25.62 22.51 -30.45
CA GLU A 1040 -25.71 21.20 -31.11
C GLU A 1040 -24.41 20.84 -31.86
N ARG A 1041 -23.82 21.77 -32.62
CA ARG A 1041 -22.56 21.51 -33.31
C ARG A 1041 -21.42 21.17 -32.34
N ILE A 1042 -21.39 21.85 -31.19
CA ILE A 1042 -20.43 21.56 -30.11
C ILE A 1042 -20.64 20.14 -29.59
N LEU A 1043 -21.87 19.78 -29.22
CA LEU A 1043 -22.18 18.45 -28.65
C LEU A 1043 -21.97 17.31 -29.65
N THR A 1044 -22.29 17.51 -30.93
CA THR A 1044 -21.99 16.57 -32.00
C THR A 1044 -20.48 16.33 -32.12
N THR A 1045 -19.67 17.38 -32.00
CA THR A 1045 -18.19 17.26 -32.01
C THR A 1045 -17.69 16.51 -30.78
N VAL A 1046 -18.20 16.81 -29.59
CA VAL A 1046 -17.89 16.07 -28.35
C VAL A 1046 -18.24 14.59 -28.47
N PHE A 1047 -19.39 14.26 -29.05
CA PHE A 1047 -19.80 12.88 -29.28
C PHE A 1047 -18.81 12.13 -30.20
N ASN A 1048 -18.36 12.77 -31.28
CA ASN A 1048 -17.39 12.19 -32.21
C ASN A 1048 -16.03 11.94 -31.54
N ILE A 1049 -15.54 12.91 -30.76
CA ILE A 1049 -14.30 12.78 -29.96
C ILE A 1049 -14.44 11.59 -28.99
N ASN A 1050 -15.52 11.55 -28.19
CA ASN A 1050 -15.77 10.46 -27.25
C ASN A 1050 -15.89 9.09 -27.91
N LYS A 1051 -16.43 9.01 -29.13
CA LYS A 1051 -16.48 7.77 -29.90
C LYS A 1051 -15.08 7.29 -30.27
N ARG A 1052 -14.16 8.19 -30.66
CA ARG A 1052 -12.75 7.85 -30.98
C ARG A 1052 -11.95 7.49 -29.72
N LEU A 1053 -12.30 8.01 -28.55
CA LEU A 1053 -11.67 7.67 -27.26
C LEU A 1053 -12.07 6.27 -26.75
N LYS A 1054 -13.07 5.59 -27.34
CA LYS A 1054 -13.49 4.23 -26.95
C LYS A 1054 -12.78 3.18 -27.81
N GLY A 1055 -11.85 2.40 -27.24
CA GLY A 1055 -11.13 1.32 -27.92
C GLY A 1055 -9.95 0.76 -27.12
N ARG A 1056 -9.18 -0.18 -27.69
CA ARG A 1056 -7.90 -0.63 -27.11
C ARG A 1056 -6.91 0.53 -27.13
N VAL A 1057 -6.47 0.96 -25.95
CA VAL A 1057 -5.52 2.06 -25.78
C VAL A 1057 -4.10 1.50 -25.77
N ASP A 1058 -3.29 1.91 -26.74
CA ASP A 1058 -1.84 1.69 -26.71
C ASP A 1058 -1.24 2.49 -25.54
N MET A 1059 -0.38 1.87 -24.73
CA MET A 1059 0.27 2.49 -23.58
C MET A 1059 1.07 3.75 -23.94
N SER A 1060 1.55 3.86 -25.18
CA SER A 1060 2.26 5.04 -25.68
C SER A 1060 1.37 6.29 -25.81
N MET A 1061 0.06 6.13 -25.99
CA MET A 1061 -0.90 7.23 -26.19
C MET A 1061 -1.69 7.58 -24.92
N ALA A 1062 -1.55 6.79 -23.84
CA ALA A 1062 -2.38 6.90 -22.65
C ALA A 1062 -2.38 8.31 -22.01
N LEU A 1063 -1.22 8.98 -21.96
CA LEU A 1063 -1.10 10.33 -21.40
C LEU A 1063 -1.81 11.38 -22.27
N GLY A 1064 -1.64 11.31 -23.61
CA GLY A 1064 -2.30 12.22 -24.54
C GLY A 1064 -3.83 12.08 -24.53
N LEU A 1065 -4.35 10.85 -24.46
CA LEU A 1065 -5.78 10.60 -24.35
C LEU A 1065 -6.36 11.08 -23.00
N SER A 1066 -5.61 10.93 -21.91
CA SER A 1066 -6.00 11.43 -20.59
C SER A 1066 -6.10 12.97 -20.57
N ASP A 1067 -5.11 13.67 -21.14
CA ASP A 1067 -5.13 15.13 -21.25
C ASP A 1067 -6.28 15.62 -22.15
N ILE A 1068 -6.53 14.97 -23.29
CA ILE A 1068 -7.65 15.32 -24.17
C ILE A 1068 -8.99 15.21 -23.43
N LYS A 1069 -9.16 14.17 -22.61
CA LYS A 1069 -10.36 14.01 -21.78
C LYS A 1069 -10.49 15.14 -20.75
N ALA A 1070 -9.38 15.54 -20.12
CA ALA A 1070 -9.35 16.64 -19.17
C ALA A 1070 -9.66 17.99 -19.84
N GLN A 1071 -9.03 18.31 -20.97
CA GLN A 1071 -9.30 19.52 -21.75
C GLN A 1071 -10.76 19.60 -22.17
N MET A 1072 -11.34 18.51 -22.68
CA MET A 1072 -12.73 18.46 -23.10
C MET A 1072 -13.70 18.71 -21.93
N SER A 1073 -13.39 18.22 -20.73
CA SER A 1073 -14.20 18.49 -19.53
C SER A 1073 -14.08 19.94 -19.03
N GLY A 1074 -13.01 20.65 -19.39
CA GLY A 1074 -12.87 22.09 -19.14
C GLY A 1074 -13.60 22.97 -20.16
N LEU A 1075 -13.83 22.48 -21.39
CA LEU A 1075 -14.53 23.20 -22.45
C LEU A 1075 -16.05 22.98 -22.41
N VAL A 1076 -16.49 21.77 -22.08
CA VAL A 1076 -17.89 21.38 -22.00
C VAL A 1076 -18.16 20.74 -20.64
N TYR A 1077 -18.95 21.43 -19.83
CA TYR A 1077 -19.34 21.06 -18.47
C TYR A 1077 -20.81 21.47 -18.23
N ARG A 1078 -21.39 21.12 -17.08
CA ARG A 1078 -22.76 21.54 -16.76
C ARG A 1078 -22.83 23.07 -16.62
N GLY A 1079 -23.61 23.75 -17.46
CA GLY A 1079 -23.72 25.21 -17.48
C GLY A 1079 -22.71 25.93 -18.38
N PHE A 1080 -22.02 25.21 -19.28
CA PHE A 1080 -20.96 25.80 -20.11
C PHE A 1080 -21.45 26.83 -21.12
N VAL A 1081 -22.74 26.84 -21.50
CA VAL A 1081 -23.24 27.75 -22.54
C VAL A 1081 -23.25 29.18 -22.02
N THR A 1082 -23.78 29.38 -20.82
CA THR A 1082 -23.69 30.66 -20.10
C THR A 1082 -22.29 30.87 -19.54
N GLY A 1083 -21.66 29.83 -18.98
CA GLY A 1083 -20.36 29.93 -18.30
C GLY A 1083 -19.18 30.32 -19.20
N ASN A 1084 -19.13 29.81 -20.44
CA ASN A 1084 -18.12 30.26 -21.41
C ASN A 1084 -18.50 31.62 -22.05
N GLY A 1085 -19.79 31.99 -22.01
CA GLY A 1085 -20.33 33.19 -22.63
C GLY A 1085 -20.60 33.05 -24.13
N PHE A 1086 -21.62 33.77 -24.61
CA PHE A 1086 -22.09 33.69 -26.01
C PHE A 1086 -21.01 34.05 -27.05
N LYS A 1087 -20.07 34.95 -26.70
CA LYS A 1087 -18.97 35.38 -27.58
C LYS A 1087 -17.99 34.25 -27.88
N ARG A 1088 -17.86 33.27 -26.97
CA ARG A 1088 -16.86 32.18 -27.03
C ARG A 1088 -17.44 30.83 -27.47
N LEU A 1089 -18.72 30.72 -27.78
CA LEU A 1089 -19.31 29.47 -28.27
C LEU A 1089 -18.67 29.02 -29.60
N GLY A 1090 -18.39 29.97 -30.50
CA GLY A 1090 -17.64 29.72 -31.73
C GLY A 1090 -16.21 29.21 -31.46
N ASP A 1091 -15.52 29.82 -30.50
CA ASP A 1091 -14.18 29.38 -30.08
C ASP A 1091 -14.20 27.98 -29.44
N THR A 1092 -15.20 27.70 -28.61
CA THR A 1092 -15.39 26.37 -27.98
C THR A 1092 -15.49 25.28 -29.04
N LEU A 1093 -16.26 25.52 -30.11
CA LEU A 1093 -16.33 24.60 -31.24
C LEU A 1093 -14.98 24.45 -31.95
N ARG A 1094 -14.25 25.56 -32.18
CA ARG A 1094 -12.93 25.55 -32.80
C ARG A 1094 -11.89 24.78 -31.97
N TYR A 1095 -11.90 24.90 -30.64
CA TYR A 1095 -11.03 24.14 -29.75
C TYR A 1095 -11.32 22.64 -29.78
N LEU A 1096 -12.60 22.25 -29.83
CA LEU A 1096 -12.98 20.85 -30.00
C LEU A 1096 -12.53 20.29 -31.36
N GLN A 1097 -12.64 21.06 -32.43
CA GLN A 1097 -12.10 20.68 -33.74
C GLN A 1097 -10.57 20.57 -33.73
N ALA A 1098 -9.88 21.37 -32.91
CA ALA A 1098 -8.44 21.23 -32.70
C ALA A 1098 -8.10 19.92 -31.99
N ILE A 1099 -8.91 19.49 -31.03
CA ILE A 1099 -8.80 18.18 -30.38
C ILE A 1099 -9.01 17.04 -31.37
N GLU A 1100 -10.00 17.11 -32.28
CA GLU A 1100 -10.20 16.09 -33.32
C GLU A 1100 -8.96 15.93 -34.20
N LYS A 1101 -8.36 17.05 -34.63
CA LYS A 1101 -7.11 17.05 -35.40
C LYS A 1101 -5.91 16.55 -34.61
N ARG A 1102 -5.86 16.85 -33.31
CA ARG A 1102 -4.83 16.33 -32.42
C ARG A 1102 -4.91 14.81 -32.30
N LEU A 1103 -6.11 14.25 -32.13
CA LEU A 1103 -6.32 12.79 -32.08
C LEU A 1103 -5.81 12.08 -33.34
N GLU A 1104 -6.02 12.69 -34.52
CA GLU A 1104 -5.50 12.16 -35.79
C GLU A 1104 -3.97 12.15 -35.84
N LYS A 1105 -3.32 13.23 -35.37
CA LYS A 1105 -1.86 13.34 -35.34
C LYS A 1105 -1.22 12.50 -34.23
N LEU A 1106 -1.89 12.35 -33.08
CA LEU A 1106 -1.44 11.57 -31.94
C LEU A 1106 -1.26 10.10 -32.33
N ALA A 1107 -2.14 9.55 -33.16
CA ALA A 1107 -2.03 8.19 -33.68
C ALA A 1107 -0.83 7.99 -34.62
N VAL A 1108 -0.29 9.06 -35.21
CA VAL A 1108 0.82 9.02 -36.16
C VAL A 1108 2.17 9.25 -35.46
N ASP A 1109 2.24 10.23 -34.55
CA ASP A 1109 3.48 10.60 -33.83
C ASP A 1109 3.20 10.98 -32.36
N PRO A 1110 3.13 9.98 -31.46
CA PRO A 1110 2.93 10.22 -30.02
C PRO A 1110 4.05 11.01 -29.35
N HIS A 1111 5.29 10.94 -29.87
CA HIS A 1111 6.44 11.61 -29.27
C HIS A 1111 6.41 13.11 -29.50
N ARG A 1112 6.02 13.55 -30.71
CA ARG A 1112 5.84 14.98 -31.02
C ARG A 1112 4.69 15.60 -30.24
N ASP A 1113 3.58 14.88 -30.08
CA ASP A 1113 2.47 15.32 -29.22
C ASP A 1113 2.96 15.54 -27.78
N ARG A 1114 3.70 14.56 -27.23
CA ARG A 1114 4.27 14.65 -25.88
C ARG A 1114 5.21 15.86 -25.71
N ALA A 1115 6.07 16.14 -26.69
CA ALA A 1115 6.98 17.28 -26.62
C ALA A 1115 6.25 18.63 -26.61
N GLN A 1116 5.17 18.77 -27.39
CA GLN A 1116 4.33 19.97 -27.39
C GLN A 1116 3.51 20.07 -26.09
N MET A 1117 3.01 18.94 -25.58
CA MET A 1117 2.27 18.88 -24.32
C MET A 1117 3.08 19.31 -23.11
N LEU A 1118 4.36 18.94 -23.04
CA LEU A 1118 5.24 19.40 -21.94
C LEU A 1118 5.31 20.94 -21.85
N LYS A 1119 5.24 21.65 -22.98
CA LYS A 1119 5.19 23.12 -22.99
C LYS A 1119 3.86 23.65 -22.49
N VAL A 1120 2.76 23.01 -22.88
CA VAL A 1120 1.41 23.38 -22.42
C VAL A 1120 1.27 23.12 -20.93
N GLU A 1121 1.74 21.98 -20.44
CA GLU A 1121 1.75 21.62 -19.01
C GLU A 1121 2.56 22.62 -18.18
N SER A 1122 3.73 23.05 -18.68
CA SER A 1122 4.53 24.08 -18.02
C SER A 1122 3.78 25.40 -17.86
N VAL A 1123 3.10 25.86 -18.92
CA VAL A 1123 2.27 27.09 -18.86
C VAL A 1123 1.05 26.89 -17.96
N GLN A 1124 0.39 25.73 -18.00
CA GLN A 1124 -0.74 25.41 -17.13
C GLN A 1124 -0.35 25.38 -15.65
N GLN A 1125 0.80 24.81 -15.32
CA GLN A 1125 1.34 24.83 -13.96
C GLN A 1125 1.67 26.26 -13.51
N ALA A 1126 2.30 27.06 -14.37
CA ALA A 1126 2.58 28.46 -14.09
C ALA A 1126 1.28 29.26 -13.86
N TRP A 1127 0.27 29.06 -14.71
CA TRP A 1127 -1.05 29.67 -14.56
C TRP A 1127 -1.74 29.25 -13.26
N GLN A 1128 -1.67 27.96 -12.90
CA GLN A 1128 -2.30 27.46 -11.67
C GLN A 1128 -1.62 27.99 -10.40
N GLN A 1129 -0.29 28.17 -10.43
CA GLN A 1129 0.44 28.84 -9.35
C GLN A 1129 0.12 30.34 -9.32
N TRP A 1130 0.06 30.97 -10.48
CA TRP A 1130 -0.24 32.39 -10.64
C TRP A 1130 -1.65 32.76 -10.15
N ILE A 1131 -2.68 32.05 -10.60
CA ILE A 1131 -4.06 32.28 -10.16
C ILE A 1131 -4.24 32.02 -8.66
N ASN A 1132 -3.49 31.08 -8.07
CA ASN A 1132 -3.50 30.83 -6.63
C ASN A 1132 -2.87 31.96 -5.82
N LYS A 1133 -1.90 32.69 -6.40
CA LYS A 1133 -1.30 33.89 -5.80
C LYS A 1133 -2.18 35.12 -5.89
N LEU A 1134 -3.12 35.17 -6.85
CA LEU A 1134 -4.07 36.26 -6.96
C LEU A 1134 -5.11 36.22 -5.83
N PRO A 1135 -5.47 37.39 -5.25
CA PRO A 1135 -6.59 37.49 -4.32
C PRO A 1135 -7.87 36.91 -4.95
N PRO A 1136 -8.73 36.18 -4.21
CA PRO A 1136 -9.97 35.61 -4.73
C PRO A 1136 -10.85 36.58 -5.51
N ALA A 1137 -10.91 37.85 -5.11
CA ALA A 1137 -11.63 38.90 -5.84
C ALA A 1137 -11.07 39.14 -7.26
N ARG A 1138 -9.75 39.09 -7.41
CA ARG A 1138 -9.01 39.32 -8.66
C ARG A 1138 -9.07 38.14 -9.62
N ARG A 1139 -9.37 36.93 -9.12
CA ARG A 1139 -9.45 35.72 -9.97
C ARG A 1139 -10.62 35.76 -10.95
N GLU A 1140 -11.63 36.57 -10.62
CA GLU A 1140 -12.83 36.74 -11.42
C GLU A 1140 -12.73 37.91 -12.40
N ASP A 1141 -11.62 38.65 -12.41
CA ASP A 1141 -11.39 39.75 -13.35
C ASP A 1141 -11.25 39.23 -14.79
N ASP A 1142 -11.70 40.03 -15.75
CA ASP A 1142 -11.78 39.62 -17.15
C ASP A 1142 -10.38 39.37 -17.77
N ASP A 1143 -9.39 40.18 -17.41
CA ASP A 1143 -8.00 40.01 -17.86
C ASP A 1143 -7.38 38.70 -17.35
N VAL A 1144 -7.73 38.28 -16.13
CA VAL A 1144 -7.30 37.00 -15.54
C VAL A 1144 -8.00 35.81 -16.20
N LYS A 1145 -9.31 35.93 -16.46
CA LYS A 1145 -10.09 34.92 -17.20
C LYS A 1145 -9.57 34.72 -18.62
N GLU A 1146 -9.09 35.77 -19.28
CA GLU A 1146 -8.52 35.70 -20.63
C GLU A 1146 -7.25 34.84 -20.70
N ILE A 1147 -6.42 34.78 -19.66
CA ILE A 1147 -5.22 33.91 -19.64
C ILE A 1147 -5.58 32.43 -19.83
N ARG A 1148 -6.68 31.97 -19.23
CA ARG A 1148 -7.17 30.60 -19.42
C ARG A 1148 -7.47 30.32 -20.90
N TRP A 1149 -8.02 31.30 -21.61
CA TRP A 1149 -8.33 31.16 -23.04
C TRP A 1149 -7.09 31.23 -23.91
N MET A 1150 -6.09 32.03 -23.54
CA MET A 1150 -4.78 32.04 -24.20
C MET A 1150 -4.10 30.65 -24.19
N ILE A 1151 -4.31 29.84 -23.15
CA ILE A 1151 -3.82 28.45 -23.09
C ILE A 1151 -4.53 27.57 -24.13
N GLU A 1152 -5.83 27.75 -24.34
CA GLU A 1152 -6.55 27.04 -25.41
C GLU A 1152 -6.04 27.48 -26.80
N GLU A 1153 -5.73 28.76 -26.98
CA GLU A 1153 -5.09 29.26 -28.21
C GLU A 1153 -3.68 28.67 -28.42
N LEU A 1154 -2.90 28.51 -27.35
CA LEU A 1154 -1.61 27.81 -27.42
C LEU A 1154 -1.77 26.35 -27.87
N ARG A 1155 -2.80 25.66 -27.36
CA ARG A 1155 -3.13 24.29 -27.78
C ARG A 1155 -3.50 24.23 -29.26
N VAL A 1156 -4.29 25.19 -29.77
CA VAL A 1156 -4.55 25.29 -31.22
C VAL A 1156 -3.26 25.50 -32.01
N SER A 1157 -2.39 26.40 -31.56
CA SER A 1157 -1.10 26.71 -32.19
C SER A 1157 -0.14 25.51 -32.25
N TYR A 1158 -0.18 24.60 -31.27
CA TYR A 1158 0.66 23.41 -31.30
C TYR A 1158 0.05 22.24 -32.07
N PHE A 1159 -1.23 21.95 -31.82
CA PHE A 1159 -1.84 20.70 -32.31
C PHE A 1159 -2.61 20.88 -33.62
N ALA A 1160 -3.11 22.09 -33.92
CA ALA A 1160 -4.02 22.34 -35.04
C ALA A 1160 -3.79 23.70 -35.73
N GLN A 1161 -2.54 24.04 -36.05
CA GLN A 1161 -2.13 25.31 -36.68
C GLN A 1161 -3.02 25.78 -37.84
N GLN A 1162 -3.51 24.85 -38.66
CA GLN A 1162 -4.37 25.14 -39.81
C GLN A 1162 -5.76 25.72 -39.44
N LEU A 1163 -6.17 25.70 -38.17
CA LEU A 1163 -7.40 26.34 -37.69
C LEU A 1163 -7.20 27.83 -37.35
N GLY A 1164 -5.95 28.29 -37.20
CA GLY A 1164 -5.61 29.67 -36.85
C GLY A 1164 -5.94 30.04 -35.40
N THR A 1165 -5.20 31.04 -34.90
CA THR A 1165 -5.45 31.72 -33.62
C THR A 1165 -5.80 33.18 -33.92
N PRO A 1166 -6.68 33.83 -33.12
CA PRO A 1166 -7.13 35.20 -33.38
C PRO A 1166 -6.01 36.24 -33.23
N TYR A 1167 -4.96 35.91 -32.48
CA TYR A 1167 -3.75 36.70 -32.32
C TYR A 1167 -2.54 35.75 -32.22
N PRO A 1168 -1.30 36.22 -32.45
CA PRO A 1168 -0.14 35.35 -32.36
C PRO A 1168 0.15 34.98 -30.90
N ILE A 1169 0.27 33.68 -30.63
CA ILE A 1169 0.36 33.11 -29.28
C ILE A 1169 1.60 32.21 -29.14
N SER A 1170 2.22 32.24 -27.96
CA SER A 1170 3.35 31.38 -27.57
C SER A 1170 3.40 31.25 -26.05
N ASP A 1171 4.08 30.22 -25.54
CA ASP A 1171 4.33 30.04 -24.11
C ASP A 1171 4.90 31.30 -23.44
N LYS A 1172 5.90 31.94 -24.05
CA LYS A 1172 6.50 33.20 -23.56
C LYS A 1172 5.49 34.36 -23.47
N ARG A 1173 4.59 34.48 -24.44
CA ARG A 1173 3.59 35.57 -24.46
C ARG A 1173 2.54 35.41 -23.37
N ILE A 1174 2.17 34.18 -23.03
CA ILE A 1174 1.23 33.92 -21.94
C ILE A 1174 1.90 34.24 -20.60
N LEU A 1175 3.15 33.82 -20.39
CA LEU A 1175 3.92 34.18 -19.21
C LEU A 1175 4.06 35.69 -19.05
N GLN A 1176 4.41 36.40 -20.14
CA GLN A 1176 4.47 37.87 -20.13
C GLN A 1176 3.12 38.53 -19.85
N ALA A 1177 2.01 37.98 -20.35
CA ALA A 1177 0.67 38.51 -20.06
C ALA A 1177 0.31 38.32 -18.58
N MET A 1178 0.67 37.16 -17.99
CA MET A 1178 0.52 36.94 -16.54
C MET A 1178 1.37 37.93 -15.74
N ASP A 1179 2.62 38.15 -16.13
CA ASP A 1179 3.52 39.10 -15.48
C ASP A 1179 2.98 40.54 -15.57
N GLN A 1180 2.47 40.95 -16.73
CA GLN A 1180 1.88 42.27 -16.95
C GLN A 1180 0.62 42.53 -16.12
N ILE A 1181 -0.19 41.49 -15.86
CA ILE A 1181 -1.36 41.59 -15.00
C ILE A 1181 -0.93 41.64 -13.52
N THR A 1182 0.23 41.08 -13.17
CA THR A 1182 0.73 41.02 -11.78
C THR A 1182 1.54 42.25 -11.39
N ALA A 1183 2.26 42.83 -12.34
CA ALA A 1183 2.96 44.10 -12.23
C ALA A 1183 1.97 45.27 -12.12
#